data_AF-A0AAI9V4R4-F1
#
_entry.id   AF-A0AAI9V4R4-F1
#
_cell.length_a   1.000
_cell.length_b   1.000
_cell.length_c   1.000
_cell.angle_alpha   90.00
_cell.angle_beta   90.00
_cell.angle_gamma   90.00
#
_symmetry.space_group_name_H-M   'P 1'
#
loop_
_entity.id
_entity.type
_entity.pdbx_description
1 polymer ?
#
loop_
_entity_poly.entity_id
_entity_poly.type
_entity_poly.pdbx_seq_one_letter_code
_entity_poly.pdbx_strand_id
1 'polypeptide(L)'
;MSDNKVYRASTTAPVNIAVVKYWGKRDPKLNLPTNSSLSVTLSQADLRTLTTASCSASYPEGDSLILNGEASDVSGARTQACFRELRARRAALEEKTPSLPKLSKLPLKIVTENNFPTAAGLASSAAGFAALVRAIADLYELPESPSELSLIARQGSGSACRSLFGGYVAWRMGDKADGTDSKADLVAEASHWPEMRALILVVSAAKKGVSSTSGMQQTVATSGLFKQRVAEVVPKHMGEMEEAIAKRDFEKFAEVTMRDSNSFHSSCADTYPPIFYMNDVSRAAIRAVEQINAAAGKTIAAYTFDAGPNAVIYYLEENAAAVVGAFSPILGSVGGWKEGAKDLKSSVALDEAVAGIIQSGVSRVIQTGVGEGPIKSDIYLVGEDVAQKFSLKRMAGAEEKEVLIEERDGTGRITHRWLHNTASRKITLARQSHQNTIPTVTTVLATSTTAGLANMRQILYDAFLPIGYPDSVTPDYIGYQTFDSLQAFFSTITGLLANRAILQGLGVGDASSSATYALLLTILKDGISRVATIAFAYRFGLVIEPECKRYRYLADIFNDSAFFLDLFSPYFDPWTKVLALVLAEALRAMCGVAAGASKAALSKHFARRNNLSELNAKEASQETAVGLVGLLVGSIVVRYVESREAVFALMVVLVFVHLGMNYLGVRCVQLNVLNQQRATILFKHYMQTKQILSPAQVASRESIVFWTPVIKDHRGEVITKIGFAKSYAHAMTADLKSARVRFVTPKQQSTEKAGQKAHPGFILCLCERGDIATIRILLLGDWSPTEANDIDTLMAWYYATMLAHDRTLASKTSSQKLLHGAIPVDEIEIGGSNEKLDSKALEQAGWDVNEPNLDAFAPRISIGFEDKKGL
;
A
#
# COMPACT_ATOMS: atom_id res chain seq x y z
N MET A 1 43.84 34.44 9.56
CA MET A 1 42.99 33.36 10.12
C MET A 1 41.65 33.47 9.40
N SER A 2 41.23 32.45 8.66
CA SER A 2 39.90 32.43 8.04
C SER A 2 38.86 32.53 9.16
N ASP A 3 37.94 33.47 9.06
CA ASP A 3 36.89 33.69 10.05
C ASP A 3 35.97 32.46 10.06
N ASN A 4 36.12 31.59 11.06
CA ASN A 4 35.35 30.35 11.22
C ASN A 4 33.95 30.61 11.80
N LYS A 5 33.49 31.85 11.79
CA LYS A 5 32.16 32.23 12.28
C LYS A 5 31.07 31.54 11.46
N VAL A 6 30.10 30.97 12.16
CA VAL A 6 28.89 30.39 11.56
C VAL A 6 27.75 31.38 11.75
N TYR A 7 27.14 31.80 10.65
CA TYR A 7 25.93 32.61 10.66
C TYR A 7 24.74 31.67 10.47
N ARG A 8 23.67 31.84 11.25
CA ARG A 8 22.47 30.99 11.17
C ARG A 8 21.19 31.77 11.45
N ALA A 9 20.11 31.35 10.82
CA ALA A 9 18.74 31.74 11.15
C ALA A 9 17.83 30.51 11.06
N SER A 10 16.77 30.51 11.86
CA SER A 10 15.80 29.42 11.87
C SER A 10 14.39 29.97 11.80
N THR A 11 13.51 29.29 11.07
CA THR A 11 12.16 29.76 10.77
C THR A 11 11.19 28.58 10.66
N THR A 12 10.02 28.70 11.25
CA THR A 12 8.87 27.81 10.97
C THR A 12 8.02 28.41 9.85
N ALA A 13 7.51 27.60 8.93
CA ALA A 13 6.50 28.02 7.97
C ALA A 13 5.27 27.09 7.96
N PRO A 14 4.08 27.65 7.69
CA PRO A 14 2.83 26.92 7.70
C PRO A 14 2.55 26.19 6.38
N VAL A 15 1.68 25.19 6.47
CA VAL A 15 0.97 24.60 5.33
C VAL A 15 -0.20 25.51 4.93
N ASN A 16 -0.54 25.59 3.65
CA ASN A 16 -1.78 26.20 3.16
C ASN A 16 -2.59 25.21 2.32
N ILE A 17 -3.91 25.33 2.35
CA ILE A 17 -4.83 24.51 1.54
C ILE A 17 -5.63 25.41 0.62
N ALA A 18 -5.61 25.11 -0.68
CA ALA A 18 -6.29 25.91 -1.68
C ALA A 18 -7.81 25.70 -1.62
N VAL A 19 -8.57 26.79 -1.57
CA VAL A 19 -10.04 26.80 -1.71
C VAL A 19 -10.47 27.21 -3.12
N VAL A 20 -9.59 27.94 -3.83
CA VAL A 20 -9.62 28.08 -5.29
C VAL A 20 -8.31 27.52 -5.83
N LYS A 21 -8.40 26.44 -6.63
CA LYS A 21 -7.27 25.55 -6.93
C LYS A 21 -6.34 26.11 -7.98
N TYR A 22 -5.05 26.03 -7.66
CA TYR A 22 -3.96 26.13 -8.63
C TYR A 22 -3.77 24.79 -9.32
N TRP A 23 -3.95 24.76 -10.64
CA TRP A 23 -3.62 23.62 -11.48
C TRP A 23 -3.26 24.11 -12.87
N GLY A 24 -2.06 23.81 -13.36
CA GLY A 24 -1.58 24.18 -14.69
C GLY A 24 -0.60 25.35 -14.67
N LYS A 25 0.46 25.26 -15.51
CA LYS A 25 1.46 26.32 -15.66
C LYS A 25 1.48 26.84 -17.10
N ARG A 26 1.37 28.15 -17.24
CA ARG A 26 1.65 28.85 -18.51
C ARG A 26 3.16 28.95 -18.76
N ASP A 27 3.96 29.03 -17.70
CA ASP A 27 5.42 28.98 -17.77
C ASP A 27 5.98 28.02 -16.70
N PRO A 28 6.49 26.84 -17.09
CA PRO A 28 7.07 25.87 -16.16
C PRO A 28 8.40 26.30 -15.53
N LYS A 29 9.18 27.14 -16.22
CA LYS A 29 10.51 27.57 -15.79
C LYS A 29 10.41 28.61 -14.68
N LEU A 30 9.50 29.57 -14.84
CA LEU A 30 9.22 30.62 -13.85
C LEU A 30 8.13 30.22 -12.84
N ASN A 31 7.53 29.03 -12.99
CA ASN A 31 6.35 28.57 -12.25
C ASN A 31 5.17 29.54 -12.33
N LEU A 32 4.88 30.09 -13.51
CA LEU A 32 3.72 30.98 -13.69
C LEU A 32 2.45 30.17 -13.93
N PRO A 33 1.36 30.44 -13.20
CA PRO A 33 0.16 29.62 -13.26
C PRO A 33 -0.72 30.00 -14.44
N THR A 34 -1.61 29.10 -14.86
CA THR A 34 -2.65 29.42 -15.86
C THR A 34 -3.76 30.30 -15.29
N ASN A 35 -3.98 30.26 -13.97
CA ASN A 35 -5.01 31.01 -13.27
C ASN A 35 -4.55 31.41 -11.87
N SER A 36 -5.17 32.44 -11.29
CA SER A 36 -4.98 32.80 -9.88
C SER A 36 -5.53 31.69 -8.97
N SER A 37 -5.10 31.67 -7.71
CA SER A 37 -5.58 30.71 -6.71
C SER A 37 -5.68 31.36 -5.34
N LEU A 38 -6.50 30.81 -4.44
CA LEU A 38 -6.70 31.32 -3.09
C LEU A 38 -6.64 30.16 -2.09
N SER A 39 -5.95 30.36 -0.97
CA SER A 39 -5.78 29.36 0.08
C SER A 39 -6.02 29.92 1.48
N VAL A 40 -6.36 29.02 2.40
CA VAL A 40 -6.32 29.28 3.85
C VAL A 40 -5.01 28.71 4.40
N THR A 41 -4.24 29.53 5.09
CA THR A 41 -3.05 29.12 5.83
C THR A 41 -3.46 28.42 7.13
N LEU A 42 -2.88 27.26 7.42
CA LEU A 42 -3.18 26.46 8.61
C LEU A 42 -2.23 26.79 9.76
N SER A 43 -2.71 26.61 11.00
CA SER A 43 -1.91 26.90 12.21
C SER A 43 -0.63 26.06 12.31
N GLN A 44 0.49 26.73 12.61
CA GLN A 44 1.78 26.07 12.83
C GLN A 44 1.87 25.32 14.16
N ALA A 45 0.89 25.50 15.05
CA ALA A 45 0.75 24.68 16.24
C ALA A 45 0.51 23.20 15.85
N ASP A 46 -0.22 22.97 14.76
CA ASP A 46 -0.61 21.64 14.30
C ASP A 46 0.31 21.16 13.15
N LEU A 47 0.54 22.01 12.13
CA LEU A 47 1.27 21.63 10.92
C LEU A 47 2.31 22.70 10.54
N ARG A 48 3.60 22.34 10.62
CA ARG A 48 4.71 23.23 10.29
C ARG A 48 5.93 22.53 9.70
N THR A 49 6.67 23.28 8.91
CA THR A 49 8.05 22.98 8.54
C THR A 49 8.99 23.89 9.32
N LEU A 50 9.96 23.34 10.04
CA LEU A 50 11.05 24.09 10.67
C LEU A 50 12.29 23.99 9.80
N THR A 51 12.88 25.13 9.42
CA THR A 51 14.11 25.18 8.62
C THR A 51 15.14 26.08 9.29
N THR A 52 16.34 25.53 9.49
CA THR A 52 17.53 26.29 9.86
C THR A 52 18.43 26.45 8.64
N ALA A 53 18.72 27.69 8.26
CA ALA A 53 19.71 28.04 7.26
C ALA A 53 20.98 28.56 7.95
N SER A 54 22.16 28.06 7.55
CA SER A 54 23.44 28.58 8.01
C SER A 54 24.45 28.74 6.88
N CYS A 55 25.42 29.64 7.05
CA CYS A 55 26.56 29.78 6.15
C CYS A 55 27.86 30.06 6.91
N SER A 56 28.97 29.56 6.38
CA SER A 56 30.31 29.75 6.94
C SER A 56 31.38 29.47 5.91
N ALA A 57 32.52 30.17 6.00
CA ALA A 57 33.71 29.84 5.22
C ALA A 57 34.36 28.51 5.64
N SER A 58 33.98 27.96 6.80
CA SER A 58 34.46 26.67 7.31
C SER A 58 33.76 25.45 6.69
N TYR A 59 32.66 25.66 5.95
CA TYR A 59 31.92 24.59 5.31
C TYR A 59 32.63 24.10 4.04
N PRO A 60 32.43 22.82 3.64
CA PRO A 60 32.88 22.34 2.34
C PRO A 60 32.33 23.20 1.19
N GLU A 61 33.02 23.21 0.05
CA GLU A 61 32.51 23.89 -1.13
C GLU A 61 31.16 23.30 -1.59
N GLY A 62 30.24 24.19 -1.96
CA GLY A 62 28.90 23.84 -2.42
C GLY A 62 27.83 23.94 -1.33
N ASP A 63 26.59 24.08 -1.77
CA ASP A 63 25.44 24.16 -0.87
C ASP A 63 24.96 22.74 -0.50
N SER A 64 24.39 22.59 0.69
CA SER A 64 23.86 21.31 1.17
C SER A 64 22.49 21.47 1.82
N LEU A 65 21.64 20.44 1.68
CA LEU A 65 20.33 20.39 2.31
C LEU A 65 20.11 19.02 2.97
N ILE A 66 19.65 19.03 4.22
CA ILE A 66 19.20 17.85 4.96
C ILE A 66 17.70 18.01 5.22
N LEU A 67 16.89 17.05 4.78
CA LEU A 67 15.44 17.02 4.97
C LEU A 67 15.08 15.81 5.84
N ASN A 68 14.48 16.07 7.01
CA ASN A 68 14.11 15.04 8.00
C ASN A 68 15.26 14.06 8.35
N GLY A 69 16.48 14.56 8.43
CA GLY A 69 17.68 13.76 8.73
C GLY A 69 18.39 13.13 7.53
N GLU A 70 17.80 13.18 6.33
CA GLU A 70 18.40 12.63 5.11
C GLU A 70 18.99 13.72 4.21
N ALA A 71 20.13 13.46 3.59
CA ALA A 71 20.72 14.37 2.61
C ALA A 71 19.83 14.46 1.36
N SER A 72 19.56 15.68 0.89
CA SER A 72 18.72 15.95 -0.28
C SER A 72 19.52 16.70 -1.34
N ASP A 73 19.27 16.37 -2.60
CA ASP A 73 19.93 17.00 -3.73
C ASP A 73 19.48 18.46 -3.90
N VAL A 74 20.45 19.37 -3.90
CA VAL A 74 20.24 20.80 -4.13
C VAL A 74 20.51 21.22 -5.57
N SER A 75 21.01 20.32 -6.44
CA SER A 75 21.37 20.63 -7.83
C SER A 75 20.15 20.92 -8.72
N GLY A 76 18.95 20.53 -8.27
CA GLY A 76 17.70 20.76 -8.98
C GLY A 76 17.41 22.24 -9.26
N ALA A 77 16.90 22.51 -10.47
CA ALA A 77 16.65 23.87 -10.97
C ALA A 77 15.78 24.74 -10.05
N ARG A 78 14.83 24.13 -9.32
CA ARG A 78 13.93 24.82 -8.36
C ARG A 78 14.70 25.39 -7.16
N THR A 79 15.50 24.56 -6.50
CA THR A 79 16.30 24.94 -5.34
C THR A 79 17.38 25.94 -5.73
N GLN A 80 18.06 25.69 -6.86
CA GLN A 80 19.06 26.60 -7.40
C GLN A 80 18.47 27.97 -7.79
N ALA A 81 17.24 28.02 -8.30
CA ALA A 81 16.56 29.29 -8.55
C ALA A 81 16.37 30.08 -7.25
N CYS A 82 15.87 29.45 -6.18
CA CYS A 82 15.73 30.14 -4.89
C CYS A 82 17.08 30.64 -4.35
N PHE A 83 18.12 29.80 -4.34
CA PHE A 83 19.44 30.18 -3.84
C PHE A 83 20.05 31.34 -4.64
N ARG A 84 19.95 31.30 -5.97
CA ARG A 84 20.47 32.35 -6.84
C ARG A 84 19.78 33.70 -6.58
N GLU A 85 18.45 33.73 -6.53
CA GLU A 85 17.70 34.98 -6.30
C GLU A 85 17.98 35.57 -4.91
N LEU A 86 18.04 34.73 -3.86
CA LEU A 86 18.34 35.17 -2.49
C LEU A 86 19.79 35.67 -2.35
N ARG A 87 20.75 34.98 -2.97
CA ARG A 87 22.15 35.42 -3.01
C ARG A 87 22.33 36.72 -3.78
N ALA A 88 21.64 36.90 -4.91
CA ALA A 88 21.70 38.12 -5.69
C ALA A 88 21.21 39.33 -4.86
N ARG A 89 20.11 39.18 -4.13
CA ARG A 89 19.58 40.19 -3.21
C ARG A 89 20.56 40.50 -2.08
N ARG A 90 21.13 39.46 -1.46
CA ARG A 90 22.16 39.64 -0.42
C ARG A 90 23.42 40.33 -0.95
N ALA A 91 23.89 39.95 -2.14
CA ALA A 91 25.06 40.57 -2.77
C ALA A 91 24.82 42.06 -3.05
N ALA A 92 23.62 42.44 -3.51
CA ALA A 92 23.26 43.84 -3.71
C ALA A 92 23.26 44.66 -2.40
N LEU A 93 22.85 44.06 -1.27
CA LEU A 93 22.96 44.71 0.05
C LEU A 93 24.42 44.86 0.48
N GLU A 94 25.23 43.84 0.28
CA GLU A 94 26.66 43.84 0.61
C GLU A 94 27.48 44.82 -0.25
N GLU A 95 27.03 45.10 -1.47
CA GLU A 95 27.62 46.11 -2.36
C GLU A 95 27.26 47.53 -1.89
N LYS A 96 25.99 47.76 -1.54
CA LYS A 96 25.52 49.05 -1.01
C LYS A 96 26.11 49.39 0.37
N THR A 97 26.35 48.38 1.20
CA THR A 97 26.87 48.55 2.56
C THR A 97 28.13 47.68 2.75
N PRO A 98 29.32 48.20 2.42
CA PRO A 98 30.57 47.42 2.45
C PRO A 98 30.95 46.83 3.81
N SER A 99 30.44 47.39 4.91
CA SER A 99 30.67 46.91 6.28
C SER A 99 29.94 45.60 6.63
N LEU A 100 28.96 45.18 5.80
CA LEU A 100 28.25 43.92 6.01
C LEU A 100 29.15 42.70 5.71
N PRO A 101 29.00 41.58 6.47
CA PRO A 101 29.70 40.35 6.16
C PRO A 101 29.29 39.81 4.78
N LYS A 102 30.25 39.26 4.03
CA LYS A 102 30.04 38.77 2.65
C LYS A 102 29.40 37.37 2.60
N LEU A 103 28.22 37.25 3.20
CA LEU A 103 27.45 36.01 3.34
C LEU A 103 26.98 35.45 1.98
N SER A 104 26.77 36.30 0.97
CA SER A 104 26.31 35.87 -0.37
C SER A 104 27.24 34.87 -1.06
N LYS A 105 28.54 34.88 -0.72
CA LYS A 105 29.58 34.03 -1.29
C LYS A 105 29.88 32.78 -0.46
N LEU A 106 29.30 32.68 0.75
CA LEU A 106 29.59 31.56 1.65
C LEU A 106 28.72 30.34 1.31
N PRO A 107 29.27 29.11 1.42
CA PRO A 107 28.49 27.88 1.29
C PRO A 107 27.30 27.86 2.25
N LEU A 108 26.12 27.46 1.75
CA LEU A 108 24.90 27.32 2.55
C LEU A 108 24.74 25.88 3.03
N LYS A 109 24.36 25.73 4.30
CA LYS A 109 23.86 24.47 4.86
C LYS A 109 22.44 24.69 5.36
N ILE A 110 21.50 23.95 4.78
CA ILE A 110 20.09 24.00 5.13
C ILE A 110 19.73 22.70 5.84
N VAL A 111 19.11 22.78 6.99
CA VAL A 111 18.51 21.62 7.68
C VAL A 111 17.04 21.93 7.88
N THR A 112 16.17 21.02 7.46
CA THR A 112 14.72 21.22 7.49
C THR A 112 14.01 19.97 7.97
N GLU A 113 12.97 20.14 8.78
CA GLU A 113 12.12 19.07 9.30
C GLU A 113 10.64 19.45 9.21
N ASN A 114 9.78 18.47 8.95
CA ASN A 114 8.34 18.62 9.01
C ASN A 114 7.78 17.84 10.20
N ASN A 115 6.81 18.40 10.93
CA ASN A 115 6.08 17.64 11.96
C ASN A 115 4.93 16.78 11.40
N PHE A 116 4.82 16.69 10.07
CA PHE A 116 3.86 15.87 9.33
C PHE A 116 4.57 15.04 8.24
N PRO A 117 4.00 13.87 7.84
CA PRO A 117 4.67 12.99 6.88
C PRO A 117 4.90 13.67 5.53
N THR A 118 6.13 13.53 5.00
CA THR A 118 6.48 14.06 3.69
C THR A 118 5.72 13.29 2.60
N ALA A 119 5.20 14.00 1.60
CA ALA A 119 4.42 13.45 0.47
C ALA A 119 3.02 12.86 0.79
N ALA A 120 2.51 12.96 2.02
CA ALA A 120 1.16 12.51 2.40
C ALA A 120 0.01 13.40 1.89
N GLY A 121 0.17 14.09 0.76
CA GLY A 121 -0.89 14.93 0.17
C GLY A 121 -1.14 16.29 0.83
N LEU A 122 -0.50 16.62 1.97
CA LEU A 122 -0.70 17.86 2.73
C LEU A 122 0.20 19.03 2.29
N ALA A 123 0.38 19.21 0.98
CA ALA A 123 1.20 20.30 0.42
C ALA A 123 2.62 20.49 1.02
N SER A 124 3.29 19.40 1.44
CA SER A 124 4.62 19.43 2.08
C SER A 124 5.69 20.24 1.33
N SER A 125 5.68 20.29 -0.01
CA SER A 125 6.63 21.10 -0.78
C SER A 125 6.37 22.60 -0.67
N ALA A 126 5.12 23.02 -0.45
CA ALA A 126 4.77 24.44 -0.29
C ALA A 126 5.34 25.00 1.01
N ALA A 127 5.07 24.34 2.13
CA ALA A 127 5.63 24.71 3.43
C ALA A 127 7.17 24.63 3.45
N GLY A 128 7.75 23.59 2.83
CA GLY A 128 9.19 23.42 2.73
C GLY A 128 9.92 24.56 2.01
N PHE A 129 9.46 24.93 0.81
CA PHE A 129 10.08 26.05 0.07
C PHE A 129 9.79 27.41 0.71
N ALA A 130 8.63 27.60 1.35
CA ALA A 130 8.35 28.80 2.12
C ALA A 130 9.29 28.95 3.32
N ALA A 131 9.49 27.88 4.10
CA ALA A 131 10.43 27.85 5.22
C ALA A 131 11.87 28.08 4.75
N LEU A 132 12.28 27.45 3.65
CA LEU A 132 13.62 27.62 3.06
C LEU A 132 13.88 29.06 2.62
N VAL A 133 12.96 29.66 1.85
CA VAL A 133 13.11 31.04 1.39
C VAL A 133 13.14 31.99 2.57
N ARG A 134 12.24 31.80 3.55
CA ARG A 134 12.18 32.69 4.70
C ARG A 134 13.40 32.54 5.62
N ALA A 135 13.85 31.33 5.93
CA ALA A 135 15.04 31.11 6.77
C ALA A 135 16.31 31.71 6.13
N ILE A 136 16.47 31.58 4.81
CA ILE A 136 17.61 32.19 4.12
C ILE A 136 17.46 33.72 4.05
N ALA A 137 16.26 34.25 3.83
CA ALA A 137 16.02 35.69 3.88
C ALA A 137 16.32 36.28 5.27
N ASP A 138 15.92 35.58 6.34
CA ASP A 138 16.22 35.95 7.72
C ASP A 138 17.73 35.85 8.02
N LEU A 139 18.42 34.82 7.50
CA LEU A 139 19.89 34.68 7.59
C LEU A 139 20.63 35.82 6.88
N TYR A 140 20.12 36.23 5.73
CA TYR A 140 20.70 37.29 4.91
C TYR A 140 20.23 38.69 5.28
N GLU A 141 19.36 38.82 6.29
CA GLU A 141 18.78 40.09 6.75
C GLU A 141 18.17 40.90 5.60
N LEU A 142 17.47 40.20 4.70
CA LEU A 142 16.85 40.79 3.52
C LEU A 142 15.68 41.71 3.94
N PRO A 143 15.63 42.98 3.48
CA PRO A 143 14.57 43.93 3.84
C PRO A 143 13.25 43.70 3.10
N GLU A 144 13.20 42.75 2.16
CA GLU A 144 12.04 42.55 1.31
C GLU A 144 10.81 42.01 2.04
N SER A 145 9.64 42.52 1.63
CA SER A 145 8.36 42.12 2.19
C SER A 145 8.03 40.66 1.87
N PRO A 146 7.10 40.01 2.61
CA PRO A 146 6.64 38.67 2.27
C PRO A 146 6.11 38.56 0.84
N SER A 147 5.49 39.61 0.30
CA SER A 147 5.02 39.63 -1.10
C SER A 147 6.18 39.53 -2.08
N GLU A 148 7.27 40.26 -1.84
CA GLU A 148 8.46 40.24 -2.69
C GLU A 148 9.25 38.93 -2.56
N LEU A 149 9.32 38.36 -1.36
CA LEU A 149 9.91 37.02 -1.14
C LEU A 149 9.07 35.92 -1.80
N SER A 150 7.76 36.15 -1.99
CA SER A 150 6.86 35.17 -2.59
C SER A 150 7.17 34.90 -4.06
N LEU A 151 7.77 35.87 -4.77
CA LEU A 151 8.30 35.70 -6.13
C LEU A 151 9.38 34.62 -6.19
N ILE A 152 10.21 34.53 -5.14
CA ILE A 152 11.29 33.54 -5.02
C ILE A 152 10.70 32.18 -4.64
N ALA A 153 9.82 32.15 -3.63
CA ALA A 153 9.17 30.91 -3.18
C ALA A 153 8.38 30.24 -4.31
N ARG A 154 7.71 31.03 -5.16
CA ARG A 154 7.03 30.56 -6.38
C ARG A 154 7.94 29.75 -7.29
N GLN A 155 9.18 30.22 -7.53
CA GLN A 155 10.12 29.51 -8.41
C GLN A 155 10.58 28.16 -7.84
N GLY A 156 10.65 28.03 -6.52
CA GLY A 156 10.90 26.75 -5.85
C GLY A 156 9.72 25.79 -5.98
N SER A 157 8.54 26.24 -5.54
CA SER A 157 7.29 25.50 -5.66
C SER A 157 6.14 26.50 -5.75
N GLY A 158 5.40 26.52 -6.86
CA GLY A 158 4.39 27.56 -7.15
C GLY A 158 3.53 27.96 -5.94
N SER A 159 2.85 27.00 -5.31
CA SER A 159 1.99 27.24 -4.13
C SER A 159 2.72 27.65 -2.83
N ALA A 160 4.05 27.56 -2.78
CA ALA A 160 4.85 28.01 -1.63
C ALA A 160 4.77 29.52 -1.44
N CYS A 161 4.49 30.29 -2.50
CA CYS A 161 4.32 31.74 -2.42
C CYS A 161 3.23 32.13 -1.42
N ARG A 162 2.14 31.35 -1.36
CA ARG A 162 1.01 31.61 -0.45
C ARG A 162 1.34 31.30 1.02
N SER A 163 2.27 30.38 1.28
CA SER A 163 2.74 30.06 2.63
C SER A 163 3.68 31.13 3.22
N LEU A 164 3.95 32.24 2.53
CA LEU A 164 4.65 33.38 3.12
C LEU A 164 3.75 34.33 3.92
N PHE A 165 2.44 34.09 3.92
CA PHE A 165 1.45 34.87 4.65
C PHE A 165 0.58 33.96 5.53
N GLY A 166 0.05 34.53 6.62
CA GLY A 166 -1.03 33.92 7.42
C GLY A 166 -2.40 34.21 6.82
N GLY A 167 -3.44 33.64 7.42
CA GLY A 167 -4.83 33.94 7.09
C GLY A 167 -5.25 33.41 5.71
N TYR A 168 -5.77 34.31 4.88
CA TYR A 168 -6.35 34.03 3.58
C TYR A 168 -5.50 34.69 2.50
N VAL A 169 -4.97 33.87 1.59
CA VAL A 169 -3.88 34.30 0.71
C VAL A 169 -4.19 33.96 -0.73
N ALA A 170 -4.18 34.98 -1.59
CA ALA A 170 -4.27 34.82 -3.02
C ALA A 170 -2.87 34.70 -3.64
N TRP A 171 -2.71 33.83 -4.62
CA TRP A 171 -1.63 33.92 -5.60
C TRP A 171 -2.19 34.53 -6.87
N ARG A 172 -1.79 35.77 -7.14
CA ARG A 172 -2.16 36.49 -8.36
C ARG A 172 -1.38 35.90 -9.53
N MET A 173 -2.07 35.52 -10.61
CA MET A 173 -1.40 34.90 -11.75
C MET A 173 -0.42 35.82 -12.45
N GLY A 174 -0.67 37.13 -12.45
CA GLY A 174 0.11 38.13 -13.17
C GLY A 174 -0.01 38.00 -14.69
N ASP A 175 0.27 39.08 -15.40
CA ASP A 175 0.18 39.18 -16.86
C ASP A 175 1.54 39.42 -17.52
N LYS A 176 2.56 39.81 -16.75
CA LYS A 176 3.92 39.99 -17.27
C LYS A 176 4.60 38.64 -17.54
N ALA A 177 5.28 38.57 -18.68
CA ALA A 177 6.01 37.38 -19.11
C ALA A 177 7.24 37.08 -18.22
N ASP A 178 7.84 38.11 -17.60
CA ASP A 178 8.94 37.95 -16.65
C ASP A 178 8.48 37.44 -15.26
N GLY A 179 7.16 37.42 -15.04
CA GLY A 179 6.56 36.97 -13.79
C GLY A 179 6.75 37.91 -12.61
N THR A 180 7.16 39.16 -12.81
CA THR A 180 7.40 40.13 -11.72
C THR A 180 6.14 40.54 -10.96
N ASP A 181 4.97 40.33 -11.56
CA ASP A 181 3.64 40.59 -10.98
C ASP A 181 2.91 39.31 -10.51
N SER A 182 3.48 38.12 -10.75
CA SER A 182 2.90 36.86 -10.30
C SER A 182 3.34 36.53 -8.87
N LYS A 183 2.70 37.16 -7.88
CA LYS A 183 3.08 37.06 -6.46
C LYS A 183 1.90 36.75 -5.54
N ALA A 184 2.22 36.38 -4.31
CA ALA A 184 1.23 36.22 -3.26
C ALA A 184 0.78 37.57 -2.72
N ASP A 185 -0.50 37.63 -2.39
CA ASP A 185 -1.25 38.79 -1.95
C ASP A 185 -2.13 38.38 -0.78
N LEU A 186 -2.14 39.19 0.27
CA LEU A 186 -2.88 38.92 1.49
C LEU A 186 -4.32 39.42 1.31
N VAL A 187 -5.27 38.49 1.29
CA VAL A 187 -6.71 38.82 1.19
C VAL A 187 -7.24 39.25 2.55
N ALA A 188 -6.91 38.48 3.59
CA ALA A 188 -7.29 38.79 4.96
C ALA A 188 -6.35 38.12 5.96
N GLU A 189 -6.05 38.80 7.06
CA GLU A 189 -5.26 38.25 8.17
C GLU A 189 -5.98 37.08 8.87
N ALA A 190 -5.24 36.24 9.59
CA ALA A 190 -5.86 35.15 10.36
C ALA A 190 -6.88 35.66 11.41
N SER A 191 -6.60 36.83 11.99
CA SER A 191 -7.49 37.53 12.93
C SER A 191 -8.77 38.06 12.29
N HIS A 192 -8.85 38.13 10.96
CA HIS A 192 -10.07 38.54 10.28
C HIS A 192 -11.17 37.50 10.40
N TRP A 193 -10.86 36.21 10.48
CA TRP A 193 -11.90 35.17 10.63
C TRP A 193 -11.37 33.99 11.45
N PRO A 194 -11.06 34.21 12.74
CA PRO A 194 -10.34 33.27 13.59
C PRO A 194 -11.16 32.04 13.96
N GLU A 195 -12.48 32.05 13.76
CA GLU A 195 -13.39 30.92 14.03
C GLU A 195 -13.27 29.81 12.97
N MET A 196 -12.58 30.06 11.85
CA MET A 196 -12.39 29.06 10.79
C MET A 196 -11.55 27.88 11.30
N ARG A 197 -12.11 26.67 11.20
CA ARG A 197 -11.49 25.40 11.58
C ARG A 197 -11.40 24.47 10.37
N ALA A 198 -10.49 23.50 10.44
CA ALA A 198 -10.33 22.47 9.43
C ALA A 198 -10.11 21.09 10.09
N LEU A 199 -10.88 20.11 9.65
CA LEU A 199 -10.68 18.69 9.94
C LEU A 199 -10.10 18.01 8.70
N ILE A 200 -8.93 17.42 8.82
CA ILE A 200 -8.27 16.70 7.74
C ILE A 200 -8.42 15.21 7.97
N LEU A 201 -9.00 14.50 7.00
CA LEU A 201 -9.10 13.05 6.97
C LEU A 201 -7.96 12.50 6.11
N VAL A 202 -6.98 11.87 6.73
CA VAL A 202 -5.81 11.27 6.04
C VAL A 202 -6.19 9.87 5.60
N VAL A 203 -6.35 9.67 4.29
CA VAL A 203 -6.88 8.42 3.69
C VAL A 203 -5.79 7.43 3.33
N SER A 204 -4.62 7.90 2.90
CA SER A 204 -3.49 7.01 2.60
C SER A 204 -2.17 7.77 2.69
N ALA A 205 -1.16 7.14 3.30
CA ALA A 205 0.22 7.59 3.28
C ALA A 205 0.99 7.10 2.04
N ALA A 206 0.35 6.37 1.12
CA ALA A 206 0.98 5.86 -0.08
C ALA A 206 1.40 6.99 -1.02
N LYS A 207 2.54 6.80 -1.70
CA LYS A 207 3.08 7.77 -2.66
C LYS A 207 2.09 7.98 -3.82
N LYS A 208 1.86 9.24 -4.20
CA LYS A 208 0.95 9.63 -5.29
C LYS A 208 1.31 8.88 -6.58
N GLY A 209 0.33 8.28 -7.25
CA GLY A 209 0.52 7.62 -8.56
C GLY A 209 1.00 8.58 -9.65
N VAL A 210 0.45 9.80 -9.70
CA VAL A 210 0.87 10.87 -10.63
C VAL A 210 1.26 12.12 -9.83
N SER A 211 2.49 12.61 -10.02
CA SER A 211 2.95 13.84 -9.36
C SER A 211 2.16 15.05 -9.84
N SER A 212 1.93 16.04 -8.97
CA SER A 212 1.18 17.25 -9.33
C SER A 212 1.80 18.01 -10.50
N THR A 213 3.13 18.04 -10.63
CA THR A 213 3.81 18.75 -11.73
C THR A 213 3.56 18.08 -13.08
N SER A 214 3.67 16.75 -13.15
CA SER A 214 3.40 16.02 -14.39
C SER A 214 1.91 16.06 -14.73
N GLY A 215 1.06 15.82 -13.73
CA GLY A 215 -0.39 15.79 -13.92
C GLY A 215 -0.94 17.11 -14.44
N MET A 216 -0.51 18.24 -13.86
CA MET A 216 -1.06 19.54 -14.24
C MET A 216 -0.69 19.96 -15.66
N GLN A 217 0.51 19.62 -16.13
CA GLN A 217 0.90 19.92 -17.51
C GLN A 217 0.21 18.99 -18.50
N GLN A 218 -0.06 17.74 -18.11
CA GLN A 218 -0.88 16.84 -18.92
C GLN A 218 -2.32 17.38 -19.06
N THR A 219 -2.91 17.88 -17.98
CA THR A 219 -4.23 18.53 -18.01
C THR A 219 -4.23 19.74 -18.94
N VAL A 220 -3.24 20.62 -18.84
CA VAL A 220 -3.09 21.78 -19.75
C VAL A 220 -3.03 21.33 -21.21
N ALA A 221 -2.31 20.23 -21.50
CA ALA A 221 -2.11 19.75 -22.85
C ALA A 221 -3.33 19.07 -23.46
N THR A 222 -4.18 18.41 -22.65
CA THR A 222 -5.16 17.44 -23.16
C THR A 222 -6.61 17.67 -22.75
N SER A 223 -6.87 18.38 -21.65
CA SER A 223 -8.25 18.57 -21.16
C SER A 223 -8.96 19.71 -21.91
N GLY A 224 -10.11 19.40 -22.50
CA GLY A 224 -11.01 20.40 -23.08
C GLY A 224 -11.71 21.24 -22.01
N LEU A 225 -12.15 20.60 -20.92
CA LEU A 225 -12.84 21.28 -19.81
C LEU A 225 -11.93 22.27 -19.08
N PHE A 226 -10.64 21.99 -19.01
CA PHE A 226 -9.68 22.83 -18.31
C PHE A 226 -9.56 24.24 -18.92
N LYS A 227 -9.71 24.37 -20.25
CA LYS A 227 -9.70 25.68 -20.93
C LYS A 227 -10.82 26.58 -20.44
N GLN A 228 -12.03 26.04 -20.36
CA GLN A 228 -13.21 26.76 -19.85
C GLN A 228 -13.05 27.09 -18.36
N ARG A 229 -12.48 26.17 -17.58
CA ARG A 229 -12.19 26.39 -16.16
C ARG A 229 -11.30 27.62 -15.95
N VAL A 230 -10.21 27.72 -16.69
CA VAL A 230 -9.26 28.84 -16.57
C VAL A 230 -9.85 30.15 -17.06
N ALA A 231 -10.60 30.14 -18.17
CA ALA A 231 -11.13 31.35 -18.78
C ALA A 231 -12.28 31.99 -17.97
N GLU A 232 -13.21 31.17 -17.45
CA GLU A 232 -14.49 31.68 -16.91
C GLU A 232 -14.70 31.31 -15.44
N VAL A 233 -14.43 30.04 -15.08
CA VAL A 233 -14.80 29.51 -13.76
C VAL A 233 -13.91 30.10 -12.67
N VAL A 234 -12.60 30.04 -12.84
CA VAL A 234 -11.66 30.48 -11.80
C VAL A 234 -11.71 31.99 -11.56
N PRO A 235 -11.74 32.88 -12.58
CA PRO A 235 -11.86 34.32 -12.35
C PRO A 235 -13.11 34.69 -11.54
N LYS A 236 -14.25 34.06 -11.86
CA LYS A 236 -15.49 34.21 -11.10
C LYS A 236 -15.34 33.72 -9.66
N HIS A 237 -14.83 32.50 -9.46
CA HIS A 237 -14.63 31.92 -8.13
C HIS A 237 -13.65 32.74 -7.27
N MET A 238 -12.60 33.34 -7.85
CA MET A 238 -11.70 34.24 -7.12
C MET A 238 -12.45 35.45 -6.56
N GLY A 239 -13.26 36.12 -7.38
CA GLY A 239 -14.07 37.26 -6.94
C GLY A 239 -15.09 36.89 -5.85
N GLU A 240 -15.84 35.81 -6.07
CA GLU A 240 -16.83 35.32 -5.10
C GLU A 240 -16.18 34.88 -3.78
N MET A 241 -15.02 34.24 -3.83
CA MET A 241 -14.29 33.80 -2.64
C MET A 241 -13.73 34.97 -1.84
N GLU A 242 -13.14 35.97 -2.50
CA GLU A 242 -12.63 37.18 -1.83
C GLU A 242 -13.78 37.96 -1.15
N GLU A 243 -14.94 38.08 -1.81
CA GLU A 243 -16.13 38.67 -1.23
C GLU A 243 -16.67 37.88 -0.03
N ALA A 244 -16.72 36.55 -0.14
CA ALA A 244 -17.17 35.67 0.94
C ALA A 244 -16.25 35.80 2.18
N ILE A 245 -14.93 35.83 1.97
CA ILE A 245 -13.96 36.03 3.06
C ILE A 245 -14.12 37.43 3.67
N ALA A 246 -14.23 38.48 2.86
CA ALA A 246 -14.40 39.84 3.35
C ALA A 246 -15.65 39.99 4.23
N LYS A 247 -16.75 39.33 3.85
CA LYS A 247 -18.04 39.36 4.58
C LYS A 247 -18.18 38.30 5.68
N ARG A 248 -17.22 37.39 5.83
CA ARG A 248 -17.32 36.18 6.67
C ARG A 248 -18.55 35.33 6.35
N ASP A 249 -18.91 35.26 5.07
CA ASP A 249 -20.03 34.47 4.56
C ASP A 249 -19.59 33.01 4.37
N PHE A 250 -19.84 32.19 5.40
CA PHE A 250 -19.41 30.79 5.38
C PHE A 250 -20.15 29.97 4.31
N GLU A 251 -21.44 30.23 4.06
CA GLU A 251 -22.21 29.46 3.08
C GLU A 251 -21.66 29.69 1.68
N LYS A 252 -21.36 30.95 1.33
CA LYS A 252 -20.75 31.27 0.04
C LYS A 252 -19.32 30.75 -0.06
N PHE A 253 -18.52 30.88 1.00
CA PHE A 253 -17.18 30.30 1.09
C PHE A 253 -17.21 28.77 0.84
N ALA A 254 -18.15 28.08 1.49
CA ALA A 254 -18.31 26.64 1.41
C ALA A 254 -18.73 26.20 0.01
N GLU A 255 -19.72 26.88 -0.58
CA GLU A 255 -20.19 26.60 -1.94
C GLU A 255 -19.03 26.70 -2.95
N VAL A 256 -18.30 27.82 -2.95
CA VAL A 256 -17.20 28.05 -3.89
C VAL A 256 -16.07 27.03 -3.66
N THR A 257 -15.74 26.73 -2.41
CA THR A 257 -14.72 25.73 -2.06
C THR A 257 -15.03 24.33 -2.61
N MET A 258 -16.27 23.86 -2.40
CA MET A 258 -16.70 22.53 -2.84
C MET A 258 -16.81 22.46 -4.37
N ARG A 259 -17.42 23.49 -5.00
CA ARG A 259 -17.53 23.58 -6.46
C ARG A 259 -16.16 23.63 -7.13
N ASP A 260 -15.22 24.42 -6.61
CA ASP A 260 -13.91 24.55 -7.22
C ASP A 260 -13.06 23.28 -7.06
N SER A 261 -13.15 22.61 -5.91
CA SER A 261 -12.57 21.27 -5.71
C SER A 261 -13.09 20.28 -6.76
N ASN A 262 -14.41 20.20 -6.94
CA ASN A 262 -15.02 19.29 -7.90
C ASN A 262 -14.66 19.65 -9.35
N SER A 263 -14.61 20.94 -9.68
CA SER A 263 -14.20 21.42 -11.01
C SER A 263 -12.75 21.07 -11.31
N PHE A 264 -11.83 21.21 -10.33
CA PHE A 264 -10.45 20.76 -10.46
C PHE A 264 -10.34 19.26 -10.75
N HIS A 265 -10.99 18.39 -9.96
CA HIS A 265 -10.93 16.95 -10.19
C HIS A 265 -11.65 16.52 -11.47
N SER A 266 -12.66 17.27 -11.93
CA SER A 266 -13.29 17.07 -13.24
C SER A 266 -12.32 17.35 -14.38
N SER A 267 -11.52 18.42 -14.31
CA SER A 267 -10.43 18.67 -15.28
C SER A 267 -9.36 17.57 -15.26
N CYS A 268 -9.05 17.00 -14.09
CA CYS A 268 -8.16 15.85 -13.98
C CYS A 268 -8.75 14.60 -14.65
N ALA A 269 -10.04 14.32 -14.46
CA ALA A 269 -10.72 13.20 -15.10
C ALA A 269 -10.82 13.36 -16.64
N ASP A 270 -10.92 14.59 -17.13
CA ASP A 270 -10.94 14.95 -18.56
C ASP A 270 -9.54 15.00 -19.21
N THR A 271 -8.48 14.86 -18.41
CA THR A 271 -7.10 14.72 -18.93
C THR A 271 -6.93 13.38 -19.66
N TYR A 272 -6.04 13.27 -20.65
CA TYR A 272 -5.73 12.00 -21.30
C TYR A 272 -4.24 11.62 -21.18
N PRO A 273 -3.88 10.47 -20.58
CA PRO A 273 -4.75 9.57 -19.81
C PRO A 273 -5.39 10.24 -18.59
N PRO A 274 -6.57 9.76 -18.11
CA PRO A 274 -7.29 10.38 -17.01
C PRO A 274 -6.52 10.28 -15.69
N ILE A 275 -6.63 11.34 -14.88
CA ILE A 275 -5.99 11.43 -13.58
C ILE A 275 -7.07 11.34 -12.51
N PHE A 276 -6.99 10.30 -11.67
CA PHE A 276 -7.89 10.09 -10.53
C PHE A 276 -7.13 10.23 -9.22
N TYR A 277 -7.33 11.36 -8.54
CA TYR A 277 -6.77 11.60 -7.20
C TYR A 277 -7.72 11.16 -6.08
N MET A 278 -9.03 11.39 -6.26
CA MET A 278 -10.06 10.96 -5.31
C MET A 278 -10.35 9.47 -5.43
N ASN A 279 -10.48 8.78 -4.29
CA ASN A 279 -10.90 7.39 -4.21
C ASN A 279 -12.30 7.27 -3.57
N ASP A 280 -12.72 6.04 -3.25
CA ASP A 280 -14.03 5.81 -2.63
C ASP A 280 -14.17 6.44 -1.24
N VAL A 281 -13.08 6.53 -0.48
CA VAL A 281 -13.07 7.21 0.83
C VAL A 281 -13.24 8.71 0.65
N SER A 282 -12.61 9.31 -0.36
CA SER A 282 -12.84 10.71 -0.72
C SER A 282 -14.32 10.96 -1.07
N ARG A 283 -14.92 10.08 -1.87
CA ARG A 283 -16.35 10.16 -2.23
C ARG A 283 -17.27 9.97 -1.02
N ALA A 284 -16.90 9.11 -0.08
CA ALA A 284 -17.64 8.94 1.17
C ALA A 284 -17.54 10.19 2.05
N ALA A 285 -16.37 10.83 2.13
CA ALA A 285 -16.23 12.11 2.85
C ALA A 285 -17.07 13.24 2.24
N ILE A 286 -17.21 13.29 0.92
CA ILE A 286 -18.16 14.21 0.24
C ILE A 286 -19.58 13.95 0.73
N ARG A 287 -20.05 12.70 0.68
CA ARG A 287 -21.40 12.32 1.14
C ARG A 287 -21.63 12.66 2.61
N ALA A 288 -20.63 12.44 3.46
CA ALA A 288 -20.71 12.78 4.88
C ALA A 288 -20.92 14.28 5.10
N VAL A 289 -20.18 15.14 4.39
CA VAL A 289 -20.37 16.60 4.48
C VAL A 289 -21.74 17.04 3.98
N GLU A 290 -22.23 16.47 2.88
CA GLU A 290 -23.59 16.75 2.40
C GLU A 290 -24.66 16.33 3.41
N GLN A 291 -24.50 15.19 4.10
CA GLN A 291 -25.40 14.75 5.17
C GLN A 291 -25.38 15.70 6.37
N ILE A 292 -24.19 16.16 6.76
CA ILE A 292 -24.02 17.15 7.84
C ILE A 292 -24.74 18.46 7.51
N ASN A 293 -24.55 18.97 6.30
CA ASN A 293 -25.22 20.20 5.84
C ASN A 293 -26.74 20.02 5.75
N ALA A 294 -27.21 18.88 5.21
CA ALA A 294 -28.64 18.58 5.13
C ALA A 294 -29.30 18.49 6.51
N ALA A 295 -28.66 17.79 7.46
CA ALA A 295 -29.16 17.66 8.82
C ALA A 295 -29.17 18.99 9.60
N ALA A 296 -28.22 19.88 9.31
CA ALA A 296 -28.17 21.22 9.88
C ALA A 296 -29.17 22.20 9.24
N GLY A 297 -29.74 21.88 8.08
CA GLY A 297 -30.64 22.74 7.31
C GLY A 297 -29.97 23.97 6.67
N LYS A 298 -28.64 24.07 6.76
CA LYS A 298 -27.80 25.12 6.17
C LYS A 298 -26.38 24.61 5.95
N THR A 299 -25.59 25.30 5.15
CA THR A 299 -24.20 24.89 4.86
C THR A 299 -23.29 25.24 6.04
N ILE A 300 -22.84 24.23 6.79
CA ILE A 300 -21.96 24.38 7.97
C ILE A 300 -20.60 23.69 7.82
N ALA A 301 -20.44 22.87 6.78
CA ALA A 301 -19.20 22.19 6.46
C ALA A 301 -18.90 22.25 4.96
N ALA A 302 -17.63 22.35 4.59
CA ALA A 302 -17.16 22.41 3.21
C ALA A 302 -15.99 21.48 2.98
N TYR A 303 -16.11 20.52 2.06
CA TYR A 303 -14.99 19.66 1.68
C TYR A 303 -14.13 20.29 0.59
N THR A 304 -12.84 19.96 0.60
CA THR A 304 -11.94 20.22 -0.51
C THR A 304 -10.85 19.16 -0.60
N PHE A 305 -10.41 18.88 -1.83
CA PHE A 305 -9.41 17.85 -2.12
C PHE A 305 -8.33 18.43 -3.02
N ASP A 306 -7.06 18.23 -2.64
CA ASP A 306 -5.91 18.58 -3.49
C ASP A 306 -5.55 17.39 -4.41
N ALA A 307 -4.32 17.35 -4.94
CA ALA A 307 -3.82 16.26 -5.75
C ALA A 307 -3.52 15.00 -4.91
N GLY A 308 -4.56 14.41 -4.31
CA GLY A 308 -4.55 13.19 -3.50
C GLY A 308 -5.92 12.90 -2.87
N PRO A 309 -6.08 11.77 -2.17
CA PRO A 309 -7.39 11.33 -1.66
C PRO A 309 -7.82 11.97 -0.34
N ASN A 310 -6.94 12.72 0.34
CA ASN A 310 -7.22 13.30 1.65
C ASN A 310 -8.31 14.38 1.56
N ALA A 311 -9.29 14.30 2.44
CA ALA A 311 -10.31 15.33 2.57
C ALA A 311 -9.84 16.41 3.56
N VAL A 312 -10.00 17.67 3.20
CA VAL A 312 -9.96 18.79 4.14
C VAL A 312 -11.38 19.33 4.27
N ILE A 313 -11.91 19.36 5.49
CA ILE A 313 -13.27 19.78 5.79
C ILE A 313 -13.20 21.06 6.61
N TYR A 314 -13.58 22.19 6.00
CA TYR A 314 -13.71 23.47 6.68
C TYR A 314 -15.05 23.57 7.39
N TYR A 315 -15.04 24.22 8.55
CA TYR A 315 -16.23 24.52 9.35
C TYR A 315 -15.93 25.70 10.29
N LEU A 316 -16.95 26.37 10.80
CA LEU A 316 -16.78 27.35 11.88
C LEU A 316 -16.77 26.65 13.24
N GLU A 317 -15.97 27.16 14.18
CA GLU A 317 -15.81 26.60 15.53
C GLU A 317 -17.14 26.30 16.25
N GLU A 318 -18.15 27.17 16.11
CA GLU A 318 -19.49 26.96 16.65
C GLU A 318 -20.16 25.66 16.17
N ASN A 319 -19.80 25.18 14.97
CA ASN A 319 -20.33 23.96 14.35
C ASN A 319 -19.46 22.73 14.64
N ALA A 320 -18.45 22.83 15.51
CA ALA A 320 -17.55 21.72 15.84
C ALA A 320 -18.32 20.48 16.32
N ALA A 321 -19.34 20.64 17.16
CA ALA A 321 -20.13 19.52 17.65
C ALA A 321 -20.82 18.76 16.51
N ALA A 322 -21.39 19.47 15.53
CA ALA A 322 -22.08 18.87 14.40
C ALA A 322 -21.10 18.17 13.44
N VAL A 323 -19.97 18.82 13.14
CA VAL A 323 -18.98 18.34 12.15
C VAL A 323 -18.04 17.30 12.76
N VAL A 324 -17.29 17.66 13.79
CA VAL A 324 -16.31 16.77 14.45
C VAL A 324 -17.03 15.60 15.10
N GLY A 325 -18.17 15.85 15.76
CA GLY A 325 -18.97 14.80 16.42
C GLY A 325 -19.65 13.83 15.45
N ALA A 326 -19.76 14.15 14.15
CA ALA A 326 -20.24 13.19 13.14
C ALA A 326 -19.13 12.18 12.76
N PHE A 327 -17.85 12.58 12.82
CA PHE A 327 -16.72 11.72 12.46
C PHE A 327 -16.08 11.02 13.67
N SER A 328 -16.05 11.67 14.83
CA SER A 328 -15.31 11.17 16.00
C SER A 328 -15.80 9.81 16.54
N PRO A 329 -17.11 9.45 16.53
CA PRO A 329 -17.55 8.13 16.97
C PRO A 329 -17.12 7.02 16.01
N ILE A 330 -17.08 7.31 14.72
CA ILE A 330 -16.73 6.36 13.65
C ILE A 330 -15.21 6.10 13.63
N LEU A 331 -14.44 7.16 13.83
CA LEU A 331 -12.97 7.19 13.78
C LEU A 331 -12.33 7.26 15.18
N GLY A 332 -13.03 6.78 16.20
CA GLY A 332 -12.60 6.90 17.60
C GLY A 332 -11.28 6.17 17.93
N SER A 333 -10.92 5.15 17.13
CA SER A 333 -9.66 4.41 17.20
C SER A 333 -8.50 5.10 16.49
N VAL A 334 -8.77 6.09 15.66
CA VAL A 334 -7.78 6.80 14.84
C VAL A 334 -7.12 7.92 15.66
N GLY A 335 -5.79 8.07 15.53
CA GLY A 335 -5.03 9.11 16.24
C GLY A 335 -5.19 10.51 15.63
N GLY A 336 -4.89 11.54 16.43
CA GLY A 336 -4.82 12.95 16.00
C GLY A 336 -6.00 13.85 16.39
N TRP A 337 -6.96 13.32 17.17
CA TRP A 337 -8.00 14.13 17.81
C TRP A 337 -7.42 15.03 18.91
N LYS A 338 -7.90 16.27 19.00
CA LYS A 338 -7.64 17.21 20.10
C LYS A 338 -8.45 16.80 21.34
N GLU A 339 -8.00 17.23 22.51
CA GLU A 339 -8.66 16.96 23.79
C GLU A 339 -10.12 17.45 23.77
N GLY A 340 -11.05 16.64 24.29
CA GLY A 340 -12.50 16.92 24.24
C GLY A 340 -13.21 16.61 22.91
N ALA A 341 -12.50 16.31 21.82
CA ALA A 341 -13.14 16.04 20.52
C ALA A 341 -13.99 14.75 20.50
N LYS A 342 -13.67 13.78 21.35
CA LYS A 342 -14.43 12.53 21.51
C LYS A 342 -15.70 12.69 22.33
N ASP A 343 -15.79 13.76 23.12
CA ASP A 343 -16.95 14.05 23.98
C ASP A 343 -18.01 14.89 23.25
N LEU A 344 -17.68 15.40 22.05
CA LEU A 344 -18.62 16.11 21.18
C LEU A 344 -19.69 15.16 20.66
N LYS A 345 -20.92 15.34 21.13
CA LYS A 345 -22.09 14.62 20.62
C LYS A 345 -22.69 15.39 19.45
N SER A 346 -22.70 14.79 18.27
CA SER A 346 -23.45 15.30 17.13
C SER A 346 -24.87 14.73 17.13
N SER A 347 -25.84 15.54 16.74
CA SER A 347 -27.19 15.06 16.36
C SER A 347 -27.21 14.44 14.96
N VAL A 348 -26.12 14.59 14.20
CA VAL A 348 -25.97 14.04 12.84
C VAL A 348 -25.38 12.64 12.93
N ALA A 349 -26.17 11.64 12.56
CA ALA A 349 -25.70 10.28 12.34
C ALA A 349 -25.41 10.07 10.84
N LEU A 350 -24.18 9.68 10.51
CA LEU A 350 -23.83 9.32 9.14
C LEU A 350 -24.42 7.95 8.80
N ASP A 351 -24.86 7.77 7.55
CA ASP A 351 -25.34 6.47 7.06
C ASP A 351 -24.28 5.37 7.26
N GLU A 352 -24.70 4.16 7.66
CA GLU A 352 -23.78 3.05 7.99
C GLU A 352 -22.80 2.73 6.85
N ALA A 353 -23.24 2.78 5.60
CA ALA A 353 -22.37 2.55 4.44
C ALA A 353 -21.28 3.62 4.29
N VAL A 354 -21.63 4.90 4.52
CA VAL A 354 -20.67 6.02 4.48
C VAL A 354 -19.70 5.91 5.65
N ALA A 355 -20.23 5.64 6.85
CA ALA A 355 -19.45 5.45 8.06
C ALA A 355 -18.44 4.31 7.91
N GLY A 356 -18.86 3.13 7.41
CA GLY A 356 -17.98 1.98 7.21
C GLY A 356 -16.85 2.23 6.22
N ILE A 357 -17.12 2.92 5.10
CA ILE A 357 -16.07 3.28 4.13
C ILE A 357 -15.06 4.25 4.76
N ILE A 358 -15.54 5.27 5.48
CA ILE A 358 -14.65 6.25 6.15
C ILE A 358 -13.81 5.56 7.23
N GLN A 359 -14.42 4.69 8.03
CA GLN A 359 -13.74 3.95 9.10
C GLN A 359 -12.62 3.06 8.57
N SER A 360 -12.87 2.32 7.50
CA SER A 360 -11.87 1.44 6.88
C SER A 360 -10.75 2.20 6.16
N GLY A 361 -11.04 3.44 5.72
CA GLY A 361 -10.19 4.17 4.80
C GLY A 361 -9.35 5.30 5.42
N VAL A 362 -9.68 5.79 6.61
CA VAL A 362 -8.97 6.93 7.23
C VAL A 362 -7.95 6.42 8.25
N SER A 363 -6.66 6.70 8.00
CA SER A 363 -5.55 6.27 8.87
C SER A 363 -5.23 7.24 9.99
N ARG A 364 -5.55 8.53 9.82
CA ARG A 364 -5.26 9.61 10.77
C ARG A 364 -6.21 10.77 10.58
N VAL A 365 -6.51 11.51 11.65
CA VAL A 365 -7.15 12.82 11.56
C VAL A 365 -6.21 13.93 12.01
N ILE A 366 -6.43 15.14 11.51
CA ILE A 366 -5.74 16.34 11.99
C ILE A 366 -6.78 17.44 12.17
N GLN A 367 -6.92 17.93 13.40
CA GLN A 367 -7.77 19.08 13.70
C GLN A 367 -6.93 20.34 13.79
N THR A 368 -7.26 21.35 13.00
CA THR A 368 -6.54 22.62 12.96
C THR A 368 -7.49 23.78 12.66
N GLY A 369 -6.94 24.97 12.44
CA GLY A 369 -7.69 26.16 12.05
C GLY A 369 -6.81 27.11 11.26
N VAL A 370 -7.38 28.27 10.93
CA VAL A 370 -6.64 29.35 10.27
C VAL A 370 -5.44 29.76 11.11
N GLY A 371 -4.30 29.98 10.47
CA GLY A 371 -3.01 30.20 11.11
C GLY A 371 -2.25 31.39 10.59
N GLU A 372 -1.20 31.72 11.33
CA GLU A 372 -0.23 32.77 11.02
C GLU A 372 0.79 32.35 9.94
N GLY A 373 1.49 33.34 9.38
CA GLY A 373 2.54 33.14 8.38
C GLY A 373 3.85 32.65 9.01
N PRO A 374 4.96 32.61 8.25
CA PRO A 374 6.24 32.14 8.77
C PRO A 374 6.72 32.93 10.00
N ILE A 375 7.21 32.22 11.01
CA ILE A 375 7.71 32.79 12.28
C ILE A 375 9.19 32.46 12.44
N LYS A 376 9.99 33.47 12.81
CA LYS A 376 11.40 33.26 13.18
C LYS A 376 11.47 32.46 14.48
N SER A 377 12.32 31.43 14.51
CA SER A 377 12.46 30.51 15.63
C SER A 377 13.84 30.62 16.27
N ASP A 378 13.88 30.51 17.59
CA ASP A 378 15.12 30.33 18.36
C ASP A 378 15.53 28.85 18.49
N ILE A 379 14.76 27.94 17.90
CA ILE A 379 15.09 26.52 17.80
C ILE A 379 15.92 26.32 16.54
N TYR A 380 17.16 25.87 16.71
CA TYR A 380 18.08 25.60 15.60
C TYR A 380 18.29 24.10 15.44
N LEU A 381 18.12 23.61 14.22
CA LEU A 381 18.43 22.23 13.82
C LEU A 381 19.94 22.00 13.61
N VAL A 382 20.74 23.07 13.72
CA VAL A 382 22.20 23.07 13.62
C VAL A 382 22.76 23.65 14.92
N GLY A 383 23.55 22.87 15.67
CA GLY A 383 24.19 23.32 16.92
C GLY A 383 25.26 24.40 16.71
N GLU A 384 25.50 25.23 17.73
CA GLU A 384 26.46 26.35 17.69
C GLU A 384 27.93 25.91 17.92
N ASP A 385 28.14 24.68 18.39
CA ASP A 385 29.45 24.07 18.58
C ASP A 385 29.45 22.66 17.98
N VAL A 386 30.07 22.49 16.81
CA VAL A 386 30.44 21.14 16.32
C VAL A 386 31.73 20.64 16.99
N ALA A 387 32.20 21.29 18.08
CA ALA A 387 33.42 20.87 18.77
C ALA A 387 33.46 20.93 20.32
N GLN A 388 32.55 21.58 21.06
CA GLN A 388 32.83 21.86 22.48
C GLN A 388 31.69 21.83 23.52
N LYS A 389 30.51 21.24 23.26
CA LYS A 389 29.43 21.10 24.28
C LYS A 389 29.13 19.65 24.68
N PHE A 390 30.17 18.93 25.13
CA PHE A 390 30.03 17.72 25.96
C PHE A 390 31.09 17.66 27.07
N SER A 391 31.42 18.81 27.68
CA SER A 391 32.26 18.83 28.87
C SER A 391 31.76 19.87 29.87
N LEU A 392 31.72 19.45 31.15
CA LEU A 392 31.50 20.23 32.37
C LEU A 392 30.04 20.51 32.79
N LYS A 393 29.45 19.51 33.46
CA LYS A 393 29.05 19.67 34.88
C LYS A 393 29.19 18.33 35.59
N ARG A 394 30.31 18.16 36.30
CA ARG A 394 30.60 17.07 37.24
C ARG A 394 30.47 17.65 38.65
N MET A 395 29.62 17.04 39.49
CA MET A 395 29.62 16.88 40.96
C MET A 395 28.17 16.44 41.31
N ALA A 396 27.85 15.35 42.00
CA ALA A 396 28.61 14.40 42.79
C ALA A 396 27.81 13.06 42.93
N GLY A 397 28.54 11.96 43.06
CA GLY A 397 28.19 10.72 43.80
C GLY A 397 26.87 9.98 43.50
N ALA A 398 26.94 8.96 42.65
CA ALA A 398 26.12 7.73 42.77
C ALA A 398 26.73 6.61 41.90
N GLU A 399 26.74 5.39 42.42
CA GLU A 399 27.42 4.20 41.87
C GLU A 399 27.10 3.89 40.39
N GLU A 400 28.14 3.51 39.64
CA GLU A 400 28.10 3.25 38.19
C GLU A 400 27.38 1.92 37.88
N LYS A 401 26.13 1.99 37.43
CA LYS A 401 25.45 0.87 36.73
C LYS A 401 25.40 1.19 35.24
N GLU A 402 25.90 0.27 34.41
CA GLU A 402 25.75 0.33 32.95
C GLU A 402 24.51 -0.46 32.52
N VAL A 403 23.64 0.18 31.74
CA VAL A 403 22.40 -0.36 31.21
C VAL A 403 22.53 -0.53 29.70
N LEU A 404 22.32 -1.75 29.19
CA LEU A 404 22.29 -2.01 27.75
C LEU A 404 20.92 -1.62 27.18
N ILE A 405 20.91 -0.69 26.21
CA ILE A 405 19.73 -0.22 25.49
C ILE A 405 19.86 -0.68 24.03
N GLU A 406 18.85 -1.37 23.52
CA GLU A 406 18.80 -1.80 22.12
C GLU A 406 17.74 -0.96 21.37
N GLU A 407 18.20 -0.11 20.46
CA GLU A 407 17.30 0.63 19.57
C GLU A 407 16.93 -0.25 18.39
N ARG A 408 15.63 -0.29 18.08
CA ARG A 408 15.08 -1.09 16.99
C ARG A 408 14.34 -0.20 16.01
N ASP A 409 14.48 -0.48 14.72
CA ASP A 409 13.65 0.17 13.70
C ASP A 409 12.19 -0.34 13.76
N GLY A 410 11.31 0.22 12.91
CA GLY A 410 9.91 -0.21 12.80
C GLY A 410 9.72 -1.68 12.40
N THR A 411 10.80 -2.36 12.00
CA THR A 411 10.83 -3.79 11.69
C THR A 411 11.44 -4.61 12.84
N GLY A 412 11.77 -4.03 13.99
CA GLY A 412 12.31 -4.74 15.15
C GLY A 412 13.79 -5.13 15.06
N ARG A 413 14.50 -4.74 13.98
CA ARG A 413 15.95 -4.95 13.84
C ARG A 413 16.69 -4.00 14.77
N ILE A 414 17.63 -4.52 15.56
CA ILE A 414 18.49 -3.68 16.39
C ILE A 414 19.38 -2.85 15.46
N THR A 415 19.11 -1.56 15.36
CA THR A 415 19.90 -0.62 14.57
C THR A 415 21.13 -0.18 15.35
N HIS A 416 20.98 0.02 16.66
CA HIS A 416 22.06 0.41 17.55
C HIS A 416 21.91 -0.27 18.91
N ARG A 417 23.04 -0.69 19.48
CA ARG A 417 23.13 -1.05 20.90
C ARG A 417 23.93 0.00 21.62
N TRP A 418 23.42 0.43 22.76
CA TRP A 418 23.99 1.48 23.56
C TRP A 418 24.25 0.98 24.98
N LEU A 419 25.45 1.17 25.50
CA LEU A 419 25.71 1.07 26.92
C LEU A 419 25.49 2.45 27.54
N HIS A 420 24.40 2.58 28.28
CA HIS A 420 24.05 3.77 29.02
C HIS A 420 24.53 3.64 30.46
N ASN A 421 25.59 4.35 30.80
CA ASN A 421 26.03 4.45 32.18
C ASN A 421 25.12 5.48 32.88
N THR A 422 24.26 5.01 33.79
CA THR A 422 23.21 5.85 34.40
C THR A 422 23.76 6.94 35.31
N ALA A 423 24.96 6.75 35.88
CA ALA A 423 25.62 7.71 36.75
C ALA A 423 26.30 8.84 35.96
N SER A 424 27.01 8.51 34.88
CA SER A 424 27.70 9.48 34.02
C SER A 424 26.84 10.04 32.89
N ARG A 425 25.63 9.47 32.67
CA ARG A 425 24.76 9.68 31.51
C ARG A 425 25.45 9.46 30.17
N LYS A 426 26.59 8.77 30.18
CA LYS A 426 27.37 8.51 28.98
C LYS A 426 26.72 7.36 28.23
N ILE A 427 26.45 7.57 26.95
CA ILE A 427 25.92 6.56 26.04
C ILE A 427 27.06 6.15 25.12
N THR A 428 27.44 4.87 25.15
CA THR A 428 28.52 4.33 24.32
C THR A 428 27.94 3.32 23.33
N LEU A 429 28.23 3.49 22.04
CA LEU A 429 27.78 2.55 21.02
C LEU A 429 28.51 1.21 21.20
N ALA A 430 27.78 0.15 21.51
CA ALA A 430 28.30 -1.20 21.65
C ALA A 430 28.34 -1.90 20.28
N ARG A 431 29.55 -2.16 19.76
CA ARG A 431 29.74 -2.96 18.53
C ARG A 431 29.99 -4.42 18.88
N GLN A 432 29.42 -5.33 18.09
CA GLN A 432 29.65 -6.77 18.22
C GLN A 432 31.01 -7.15 17.61
N SER A 433 31.86 -7.83 18.39
CA SER A 433 32.90 -8.71 17.85
C SER A 433 32.23 -9.99 17.38
N HIS A 434 32.58 -10.50 16.19
CA HIS A 434 31.99 -11.75 15.69
C HIS A 434 32.48 -13.01 16.42
N GLN A 435 33.37 -12.91 17.42
CA GLN A 435 33.82 -14.05 18.24
C GLN A 435 34.02 -13.61 19.72
N ASN A 436 33.35 -14.31 20.64
CA ASN A 436 33.46 -14.31 22.12
C ASN A 436 32.89 -13.15 22.98
N THR A 437 32.53 -13.54 24.20
CA THR A 437 31.47 -13.04 25.10
C THR A 437 31.80 -11.85 26.00
N ILE A 438 32.85 -11.06 25.75
CA ILE A 438 33.15 -9.84 26.54
C ILE A 438 33.76 -8.77 25.60
N PRO A 439 33.24 -7.54 25.53
CA PRO A 439 33.77 -6.52 24.63
C PRO A 439 35.03 -5.87 25.22
N THR A 440 36.14 -5.91 24.47
CA THR A 440 37.37 -5.16 24.75
C THR A 440 37.42 -3.89 23.90
N VAL A 441 37.85 -2.77 24.50
CA VAL A 441 37.96 -1.46 23.83
C VAL A 441 39.29 -1.40 23.06
N THR A 442 39.25 -1.11 21.75
CA THR A 442 40.46 -0.74 21.01
C THR A 442 40.15 0.36 20.00
N THR A 443 40.94 1.44 20.10
CA THR A 443 40.93 2.60 19.20
C THR A 443 41.71 2.24 17.94
N VAL A 444 41.09 2.26 16.76
CA VAL A 444 41.82 2.10 15.48
C VAL A 444 41.40 3.18 14.50
N LEU A 445 42.37 4.05 14.20
CA LEU A 445 42.48 4.83 12.97
C LEU A 445 42.62 3.85 11.80
N ALA A 446 41.70 3.85 10.84
CA ALA A 446 41.85 3.11 9.59
C ALA A 446 41.57 4.01 8.39
N THR A 447 42.66 4.38 7.71
CA THR A 447 42.70 4.83 6.33
C THR A 447 42.51 3.63 5.37
N SER A 448 42.13 3.94 4.12
CA SER A 448 42.27 3.13 2.88
C SER A 448 41.07 2.28 2.38
N THR A 449 40.53 2.74 1.23
CA THR A 449 40.17 2.03 -0.02
C THR A 449 39.32 0.75 -0.04
N THR A 450 39.02 0.10 1.08
CA THR A 450 38.12 -1.08 1.15
C THR A 450 36.64 -0.72 1.33
N ALA A 451 36.33 0.55 1.62
CA ALA A 451 34.97 1.04 1.84
C ALA A 451 34.09 1.09 0.57
N GLY A 452 34.67 1.17 -0.64
CA GLY A 452 33.93 1.31 -1.89
C GLY A 452 33.14 0.05 -2.31
N LEU A 453 33.75 -1.13 -2.17
CA LEU A 453 33.10 -2.41 -2.49
C LEU A 453 32.09 -2.83 -1.42
N ALA A 454 32.39 -2.55 -0.14
CA ALA A 454 31.45 -2.78 0.96
C ALA A 454 30.18 -1.92 0.81
N ASN A 455 30.33 -0.65 0.39
CA ASN A 455 29.19 0.22 0.11
C ASN A 455 28.38 -0.25 -1.11
N MET A 456 29.02 -0.74 -2.19
CA MET A 456 28.28 -1.23 -3.35
C MET A 456 27.51 -2.52 -3.04
N ARG A 457 28.11 -3.44 -2.27
CA ARG A 457 27.41 -4.65 -1.80
C ARG A 457 26.19 -4.28 -0.95
N GLN A 458 26.33 -3.29 -0.07
CA GLN A 458 25.22 -2.83 0.78
C GLN A 458 24.12 -2.17 -0.05
N ILE A 459 24.46 -1.32 -1.03
CA ILE A 459 23.50 -0.70 -1.94
C ILE A 459 22.74 -1.75 -2.76
N LEU A 460 23.42 -2.77 -3.28
CA LEU A 460 22.76 -3.88 -3.99
C LEU A 460 21.86 -4.68 -3.05
N TYR A 461 22.31 -4.95 -1.82
CA TYR A 461 21.50 -5.65 -0.82
C TYR A 461 20.23 -4.86 -0.48
N ASP A 462 20.37 -3.55 -0.24
CA ASP A 462 19.24 -2.69 0.10
C ASP A 462 18.34 -2.40 -1.10
N ALA A 463 18.84 -2.51 -2.33
CA ALA A 463 18.01 -2.37 -3.54
C ALA A 463 17.12 -3.60 -3.79
N PHE A 464 17.65 -4.80 -3.53
CA PHE A 464 17.00 -6.06 -3.90
C PHE A 464 16.38 -6.83 -2.75
N LEU A 465 16.84 -6.69 -1.51
CA LEU A 465 16.30 -7.42 -0.37
C LEU A 465 15.47 -6.50 0.55
N PRO A 466 14.44 -7.05 1.21
CA PRO A 466 13.67 -6.29 2.20
C PRO A 466 14.56 -5.83 3.36
N ILE A 467 14.28 -4.64 3.90
CA ILE A 467 14.94 -4.14 5.11
C ILE A 467 14.73 -5.14 6.25
N GLY A 468 15.80 -5.43 6.98
CA GLY A 468 15.78 -6.41 8.06
C GLY A 468 15.93 -7.87 7.62
N TYR A 469 16.19 -8.13 6.34
CA TYR A 469 16.50 -9.47 5.85
C TYR A 469 17.76 -10.02 6.56
N PRO A 470 17.78 -11.30 7.01
CA PRO A 470 16.80 -12.35 6.70
C PRO A 470 15.56 -12.40 7.61
N ASP A 471 15.53 -11.68 8.72
CA ASP A 471 14.48 -11.84 9.74
C ASP A 471 13.14 -11.20 9.34
N SER A 472 13.14 -10.29 8.37
CA SER A 472 11.95 -9.60 7.87
C SER A 472 11.14 -10.42 6.86
N VAL A 473 11.59 -11.63 6.53
CA VAL A 473 10.87 -12.56 5.66
C VAL A 473 10.83 -13.98 6.24
N THR A 474 10.00 -14.85 5.68
CA THR A 474 10.04 -16.27 6.05
C THR A 474 11.31 -16.96 5.49
N PRO A 475 11.81 -18.02 6.15
CA PRO A 475 13.09 -18.65 5.79
C PRO A 475 13.16 -19.23 4.37
N ASP A 476 12.00 -19.57 3.80
CA ASP A 476 11.82 -20.11 2.45
C ASP A 476 11.83 -19.04 1.34
N TYR A 477 11.84 -17.74 1.69
CA TYR A 477 11.81 -16.63 0.73
C TYR A 477 12.95 -16.69 -0.30
N ILE A 478 14.22 -16.82 0.13
CA ILE A 478 15.34 -16.86 -0.82
C ILE A 478 15.30 -18.09 -1.71
N GLY A 479 14.87 -19.23 -1.16
CA GLY A 479 14.71 -20.46 -1.93
C GLY A 479 13.71 -20.24 -3.07
N TYR A 480 12.53 -19.70 -2.76
CA TYR A 480 11.54 -19.34 -3.77
C TYR A 480 12.07 -18.29 -4.76
N GLN A 481 12.60 -17.18 -4.24
CA GLN A 481 12.96 -16.01 -5.02
C GLN A 481 14.11 -16.26 -6.00
N THR A 482 15.03 -17.16 -5.66
CA THR A 482 16.10 -17.60 -6.56
C THR A 482 15.53 -18.27 -7.80
N PHE A 483 14.59 -19.20 -7.62
CA PHE A 483 13.97 -19.91 -8.72
C PHE A 483 12.96 -19.03 -9.48
N ASP A 484 12.21 -18.17 -8.80
CA ASP A 484 11.30 -17.18 -9.41
C ASP A 484 12.08 -16.22 -10.32
N SER A 485 13.23 -15.73 -9.87
CA SER A 485 14.14 -14.92 -10.68
C SER A 485 14.63 -15.66 -11.92
N LEU A 486 15.14 -16.89 -11.76
CA LEU A 486 15.57 -17.72 -12.90
C LEU A 486 14.42 -18.01 -13.86
N GLN A 487 13.22 -18.27 -13.35
CA GLN A 487 12.01 -18.44 -14.15
C GLN A 487 11.73 -17.19 -14.99
N ALA A 488 11.70 -15.99 -14.39
CA ALA A 488 11.49 -14.73 -15.11
C ALA A 488 12.54 -14.47 -16.21
N PHE A 489 13.81 -14.84 -15.96
CA PHE A 489 14.87 -14.78 -16.96
C PHE A 489 14.55 -15.63 -18.21
N PHE A 490 14.21 -16.91 -18.02
CA PHE A 490 13.87 -17.80 -19.15
C PHE A 490 12.55 -17.39 -19.83
N SER A 491 11.58 -16.89 -19.07
CA SER A 491 10.31 -16.36 -19.58
C SER A 491 10.52 -15.15 -20.51
N THR A 492 11.47 -14.28 -20.18
CA THR A 492 11.81 -13.12 -21.00
C THR A 492 12.37 -13.53 -22.37
N ILE A 493 13.24 -14.55 -22.39
CA ILE A 493 13.84 -15.05 -23.64
C ILE A 493 12.80 -15.76 -24.51
N THR A 494 11.95 -16.61 -23.91
CA THR A 494 10.85 -17.29 -24.63
C THR A 494 9.87 -16.28 -25.22
N GLY A 495 9.51 -15.24 -24.47
CA GLY A 495 8.66 -14.15 -24.95
C GLY A 495 9.23 -13.42 -26.16
N LEU A 496 10.54 -13.15 -26.20
CA LEU A 496 11.19 -12.52 -27.36
C LEU A 496 11.13 -13.41 -28.62
N LEU A 497 11.33 -14.72 -28.48
CA LEU A 497 11.21 -15.66 -29.59
C LEU A 497 9.77 -15.74 -30.12
N ALA A 498 8.78 -15.75 -29.22
CA ALA A 498 7.36 -15.76 -29.59
C ALA A 498 6.92 -14.46 -30.27
N ASN A 499 7.37 -13.29 -29.78
CA ASN A 499 6.99 -11.98 -30.32
C ASN A 499 7.34 -11.80 -31.80
N ARG A 500 8.46 -12.40 -32.27
CA ARG A 500 8.80 -12.41 -33.70
C ARG A 500 7.71 -13.07 -34.54
N ALA A 501 7.16 -14.19 -34.08
CA ALA A 501 6.09 -14.91 -34.76
C ALA A 501 4.76 -14.15 -34.69
N ILE A 502 4.46 -13.46 -33.58
CA ILE A 502 3.27 -12.61 -33.45
C ILE A 502 3.28 -11.50 -34.50
N LEU A 503 4.41 -10.82 -34.71
CA LEU A 503 4.51 -9.74 -35.71
C LEU A 503 4.21 -10.25 -37.12
N GLN A 504 4.76 -11.41 -37.50
CA GLN A 504 4.41 -12.08 -38.75
C GLN A 504 2.92 -12.49 -38.78
N GLY A 505 2.39 -12.96 -37.65
CA GLY A 505 0.98 -13.26 -37.45
C GLY A 505 0.06 -12.06 -37.67
N LEU A 506 0.49 -10.84 -37.31
CA LEU A 506 -0.29 -9.62 -37.56
C LEU A 506 -0.13 -9.09 -39.00
N GLY A 507 0.64 -9.78 -39.84
CA GLY A 507 0.86 -9.40 -41.24
C GLY A 507 2.02 -8.43 -41.46
N VAL A 508 2.88 -8.23 -40.46
CA VAL A 508 4.12 -7.47 -40.65
C VAL A 508 5.02 -8.23 -41.63
N GLY A 509 5.28 -7.64 -42.79
CA GLY A 509 6.05 -8.24 -43.88
C GLY A 509 5.21 -8.93 -44.97
N ASP A 510 3.87 -8.92 -44.87
CA ASP A 510 2.96 -9.42 -45.90
C ASP A 510 2.33 -8.24 -46.67
N ALA A 511 2.64 -8.14 -47.96
CA ALA A 511 2.13 -7.08 -48.84
C ALA A 511 0.61 -7.16 -49.09
N SER A 512 -0.02 -8.30 -48.76
CA SER A 512 -1.46 -8.53 -48.92
C SER A 512 -2.27 -8.28 -47.65
N SER A 513 -1.61 -8.07 -46.50
CA SER A 513 -2.28 -7.81 -45.22
C SER A 513 -2.67 -6.34 -45.08
N SER A 514 -3.93 -6.07 -44.69
CA SER A 514 -4.41 -4.70 -44.46
C SER A 514 -4.25 -4.27 -43.00
N ALA A 515 -3.96 -2.99 -42.76
CA ALA A 515 -3.97 -2.41 -41.41
C ALA A 515 -5.33 -2.59 -40.71
N THR A 516 -6.42 -2.61 -41.48
CA THR A 516 -7.77 -2.86 -40.97
C THR A 516 -7.93 -4.28 -40.43
N TYR A 517 -7.38 -5.30 -41.10
CA TYR A 517 -7.40 -6.68 -40.61
C TYR A 517 -6.66 -6.81 -39.28
N ALA A 518 -5.44 -6.24 -39.19
CA ALA A 518 -4.65 -6.26 -37.97
C ALA A 518 -5.37 -5.55 -36.80
N LEU A 519 -6.01 -4.41 -37.07
CA LEU A 519 -6.81 -3.68 -36.07
C LEU A 519 -8.01 -4.50 -35.57
N LEU A 520 -8.81 -5.08 -36.47
CA LEU A 520 -9.98 -5.88 -36.11
C LEU A 520 -9.61 -7.13 -35.31
N LEU A 521 -8.52 -7.81 -35.73
CA LEU A 521 -7.98 -8.95 -34.99
C LEU A 521 -7.52 -8.55 -33.59
N THR A 522 -6.85 -7.39 -33.46
CA THR A 522 -6.42 -6.87 -32.16
C THR A 522 -7.61 -6.57 -31.24
N ILE A 523 -8.67 -5.93 -31.76
CA ILE A 523 -9.91 -5.67 -31.01
C ILE A 523 -10.55 -6.98 -30.53
N LEU A 524 -10.60 -8.00 -31.40
CA LEU A 524 -11.16 -9.31 -31.04
C LEU A 524 -10.34 -9.98 -29.93
N LYS A 525 -9.00 -9.96 -30.04
CA LYS A 525 -8.09 -10.47 -29.01
C LYS A 525 -8.34 -9.76 -27.68
N ASP A 526 -8.40 -8.44 -27.67
CA ASP A 526 -8.64 -7.64 -26.45
C ASP A 526 -10.01 -7.92 -25.83
N GLY A 527 -11.05 -8.08 -26.66
CA GLY A 527 -12.39 -8.43 -26.21
C GLY A 527 -12.41 -9.79 -25.51
N ILE A 528 -11.81 -10.81 -26.12
CA ILE A 528 -11.72 -12.17 -25.55
C ILE A 528 -10.84 -12.19 -24.30
N SER A 529 -9.73 -11.46 -24.29
CA SER A 529 -8.86 -11.30 -23.11
C SER A 529 -9.65 -10.83 -21.89
N ARG A 530 -10.49 -9.79 -22.05
CA ARG A 530 -11.33 -9.24 -20.97
C ARG A 530 -12.40 -10.22 -20.50
N VAL A 531 -13.06 -10.92 -21.43
CA VAL A 531 -14.05 -11.95 -21.09
C VAL A 531 -13.40 -13.11 -20.33
N ALA A 532 -12.25 -13.61 -20.80
CA ALA A 532 -11.49 -14.66 -20.15
C ALA A 532 -11.03 -14.26 -18.75
N THR A 533 -10.55 -13.02 -18.58
CA THR A 533 -10.17 -12.45 -17.28
C THR A 533 -11.33 -12.51 -16.29
N ILE A 534 -12.50 -11.97 -16.67
CA ILE A 534 -13.69 -11.93 -15.80
C ILE A 534 -14.19 -13.34 -15.49
N ALA A 535 -14.31 -14.20 -16.50
CA ALA A 535 -14.82 -15.56 -16.33
C ALA A 535 -13.91 -16.41 -15.44
N PHE A 536 -12.58 -16.30 -15.61
CA PHE A 536 -11.61 -17.04 -14.81
C PHE A 536 -11.60 -16.53 -13.36
N ALA A 537 -11.57 -15.20 -13.16
CA ALA A 537 -11.62 -14.60 -11.83
C ALA A 537 -12.91 -14.97 -11.08
N TYR A 538 -14.07 -14.90 -11.74
CA TYR A 538 -15.35 -15.32 -11.17
C TYR A 538 -15.35 -16.80 -10.77
N ARG A 539 -14.80 -17.68 -11.63
CA ARG A 539 -14.87 -19.12 -11.44
C ARG A 539 -13.88 -19.66 -10.42
N PHE A 540 -12.69 -19.07 -10.34
CA PHE A 540 -11.54 -19.61 -9.61
C PHE A 540 -10.96 -18.67 -8.55
N GLY A 541 -11.36 -17.40 -8.49
CA GLY A 541 -10.77 -16.37 -7.62
C GLY A 541 -10.58 -16.82 -6.16
N LEU A 542 -11.61 -17.43 -5.55
CA LEU A 542 -11.54 -17.89 -4.16
C LEU A 542 -10.70 -19.16 -3.96
N VAL A 543 -10.38 -19.93 -5.02
CA VAL A 543 -9.50 -21.12 -4.90
C VAL A 543 -8.03 -20.72 -4.99
N ILE A 544 -7.71 -19.58 -5.63
CA ILE A 544 -6.32 -19.24 -5.96
C ILE A 544 -5.47 -19.04 -4.71
N GLU A 545 -5.96 -18.33 -3.70
CA GLU A 545 -5.22 -18.12 -2.44
C GLU A 545 -4.91 -19.43 -1.70
N PRO A 546 -5.89 -20.30 -1.37
CA PRO A 546 -5.60 -21.56 -0.68
C PRO A 546 -4.74 -22.53 -1.50
N GLU A 547 -4.85 -22.50 -2.83
CA GLU A 547 -4.10 -23.36 -3.76
C GLU A 547 -2.99 -22.59 -4.50
N CYS A 548 -2.40 -21.56 -3.86
CA CYS A 548 -1.52 -20.60 -4.53
C CYS A 548 -0.32 -21.25 -5.22
N LYS A 549 0.29 -22.29 -4.64
CA LYS A 549 1.39 -23.05 -5.26
C LYS A 549 0.98 -23.66 -6.61
N ARG A 550 -0.22 -24.23 -6.68
CA ARG A 550 -0.75 -24.85 -7.90
C ARG A 550 -1.05 -23.79 -8.96
N TYR A 551 -1.71 -22.69 -8.57
CA TYR A 551 -2.06 -21.63 -9.51
C TYR A 551 -0.85 -20.82 -9.98
N ARG A 552 0.18 -20.69 -9.14
CA ARG A 552 1.46 -20.08 -9.52
C ARG A 552 2.17 -20.90 -10.60
N TYR A 553 2.13 -22.23 -10.49
CA TYR A 553 2.65 -23.15 -11.52
C TYR A 553 1.76 -23.19 -12.77
N LEU A 554 0.44 -23.22 -12.59
CA LEU A 554 -0.54 -23.27 -13.69
C LEU A 554 -0.53 -21.99 -14.54
N ALA A 555 -0.26 -20.83 -13.94
CA ALA A 555 -0.14 -19.57 -14.67
C ALA A 555 0.92 -19.67 -15.78
N ASP A 556 2.08 -20.24 -15.48
CA ASP A 556 3.16 -20.41 -16.45
C ASP A 556 2.79 -21.45 -17.52
N ILE A 557 2.03 -22.49 -17.19
CA ILE A 557 1.49 -23.42 -18.20
C ILE A 557 0.58 -22.67 -19.19
N PHE A 558 -0.28 -21.76 -18.72
CA PHE A 558 -1.11 -20.94 -19.61
C PHE A 558 -0.25 -20.03 -20.48
N ASN A 559 0.74 -19.35 -19.90
CA ASN A 559 1.63 -18.47 -20.63
C ASN A 559 2.44 -19.20 -21.70
N ASP A 560 3.02 -20.35 -21.36
CA ASP A 560 3.84 -21.14 -22.27
C ASP A 560 2.98 -21.76 -23.38
N SER A 561 1.75 -22.17 -23.07
CA SER A 561 0.77 -22.59 -24.08
C SER A 561 0.45 -21.45 -25.06
N ALA A 562 0.31 -20.22 -24.57
CA ALA A 562 0.12 -19.04 -25.42
C ALA A 562 1.34 -18.77 -26.31
N PHE A 563 2.56 -18.91 -25.78
CA PHE A 563 3.79 -18.80 -26.58
C PHE A 563 3.86 -19.82 -27.71
N PHE A 564 3.47 -21.07 -27.49
CA PHE A 564 3.40 -22.06 -28.56
C PHE A 564 2.35 -21.71 -29.62
N LEU A 565 1.16 -21.28 -29.22
CA LEU A 565 0.12 -20.87 -30.17
C LEU A 565 0.59 -19.70 -31.05
N ASP A 566 1.27 -18.72 -30.46
CA ASP A 566 1.83 -17.59 -31.20
C ASP A 566 2.96 -18.01 -32.13
N LEU A 567 3.86 -18.87 -31.66
CA LEU A 567 4.97 -19.40 -32.44
C LEU A 567 4.47 -20.16 -33.67
N PHE A 568 3.37 -20.91 -33.54
CA PHE A 568 2.77 -21.66 -34.65
C PHE A 568 1.81 -20.85 -35.52
N SER A 569 1.31 -19.72 -35.04
CA SER A 569 0.31 -18.90 -35.73
C SER A 569 0.65 -18.53 -37.19
N PRO A 570 1.92 -18.29 -37.60
CA PRO A 570 2.24 -17.98 -39.00
C PRO A 570 2.05 -19.17 -39.96
N TYR A 571 1.97 -20.40 -39.45
CA TYR A 571 1.86 -21.62 -40.26
C TYR A 571 0.42 -22.12 -40.41
N PHE A 572 -0.54 -21.47 -39.75
CA PHE A 572 -1.94 -21.83 -39.83
C PHE A 572 -2.63 -21.12 -41.00
N ASP A 573 -3.68 -21.74 -41.54
CA ASP A 573 -4.59 -21.08 -42.45
C ASP A 573 -5.28 -19.88 -41.76
N PRO A 574 -5.85 -18.92 -42.52
CA PRO A 574 -6.32 -17.65 -41.96
C PRO A 574 -7.30 -17.79 -40.78
N TRP A 575 -8.23 -18.75 -40.81
CA TRP A 575 -9.22 -18.91 -39.75
C TRP A 575 -8.62 -19.60 -38.52
N THR A 576 -7.83 -20.65 -38.72
CA THR A 576 -7.10 -21.33 -37.64
C THR A 576 -6.11 -20.38 -36.97
N LYS A 577 -5.47 -19.50 -37.73
CA LYS A 577 -4.58 -18.45 -37.24
C LYS A 577 -5.29 -17.46 -36.32
N VAL A 578 -6.45 -16.94 -36.73
CA VAL A 578 -7.26 -16.05 -35.88
C VAL A 578 -7.64 -16.76 -34.59
N LEU A 579 -8.12 -18.01 -34.68
CA LEU A 579 -8.48 -18.82 -33.50
C LEU A 579 -7.29 -19.01 -32.55
N ALA A 580 -6.12 -19.36 -33.09
CA ALA A 580 -4.91 -19.58 -32.30
C ALA A 580 -4.47 -18.31 -31.55
N LEU A 581 -4.45 -17.15 -32.22
CA LEU A 581 -4.06 -15.87 -31.63
C LEU A 581 -5.06 -15.39 -30.56
N VAL A 582 -6.35 -15.62 -30.78
CA VAL A 582 -7.40 -15.31 -29.80
C VAL A 582 -7.33 -16.22 -28.58
N LEU A 583 -7.10 -17.53 -28.79
CA LEU A 583 -6.91 -18.48 -27.71
C LEU A 583 -5.62 -18.20 -26.91
N ALA A 584 -4.54 -17.81 -27.58
CA ALA A 584 -3.30 -17.38 -26.92
C ALA A 584 -3.55 -16.17 -26.01
N GLU A 585 -4.34 -15.20 -26.45
CA GLU A 585 -4.69 -14.04 -25.62
C GLU A 585 -5.58 -14.42 -24.43
N ALA A 586 -6.54 -15.32 -24.61
CA ALA A 586 -7.34 -15.86 -23.50
C ALA A 586 -6.47 -16.58 -22.46
N LEU A 587 -5.47 -17.35 -22.91
CA LEU A 587 -4.51 -18.03 -22.03
C LEU A 587 -3.64 -17.02 -21.26
N ARG A 588 -3.17 -15.94 -21.90
CA ARG A 588 -2.45 -14.86 -21.21
C ARG A 588 -3.30 -14.15 -20.17
N ALA A 589 -4.58 -13.90 -20.46
CA ALA A 589 -5.53 -13.35 -19.49
C ALA A 589 -5.67 -14.27 -18.27
N MET A 590 -5.83 -15.58 -18.48
CA MET A 590 -5.88 -16.55 -17.38
C MET A 590 -4.56 -16.62 -16.60
N CYS A 591 -3.42 -16.55 -17.28
CA CYS A 591 -2.11 -16.42 -16.65
C CYS A 591 -2.04 -15.19 -15.75
N GLY A 592 -2.45 -14.01 -16.25
CA GLY A 592 -2.42 -12.76 -15.49
C GLY A 592 -3.21 -12.81 -14.19
N VAL A 593 -4.42 -13.38 -14.22
CA VAL A 593 -5.25 -13.56 -13.01
C VAL A 593 -4.62 -14.58 -12.06
N ALA A 594 -4.22 -15.75 -12.57
CA ALA A 594 -3.64 -16.81 -11.74
C ALA A 594 -2.31 -16.40 -11.11
N ALA A 595 -1.39 -15.80 -11.88
CA ALA A 595 -0.10 -15.31 -11.40
C ALA A 595 -0.28 -14.16 -10.41
N GLY A 596 -1.12 -13.17 -10.72
CA GLY A 596 -1.34 -12.02 -9.85
C GLY A 596 -1.90 -12.39 -8.47
N ALA A 597 -2.96 -13.20 -8.44
CA ALA A 597 -3.59 -13.61 -7.18
C ALA A 597 -2.72 -14.61 -6.38
N SER A 598 -2.06 -15.56 -7.05
CA SER A 598 -1.16 -16.49 -6.36
C SER A 598 0.10 -15.80 -5.83
N LYS A 599 0.67 -14.83 -6.57
CA LYS A 599 1.77 -13.98 -6.10
C LYS A 599 1.37 -13.20 -4.87
N ALA A 600 0.19 -12.56 -4.86
CA ALA A 600 -0.29 -11.83 -3.69
C ALA A 600 -0.38 -12.72 -2.42
N ALA A 601 -0.87 -13.96 -2.56
CA ALA A 601 -0.92 -14.93 -1.48
C ALA A 601 0.48 -15.35 -0.99
N LEU A 602 1.43 -15.56 -1.91
CA LEU A 602 2.82 -15.88 -1.58
C LEU A 602 3.53 -14.69 -0.91
N SER A 603 3.35 -13.47 -1.40
CA SER A 603 3.92 -12.26 -0.79
C SER A 603 3.36 -12.03 0.62
N LYS A 604 2.06 -12.31 0.86
CA LYS A 604 1.47 -12.31 2.22
C LYS A 604 2.18 -13.31 3.13
N HIS A 605 2.48 -14.51 2.62
CA HIS A 605 3.24 -15.52 3.37
C HIS A 605 4.68 -15.08 3.66
N PHE A 606 5.39 -14.54 2.67
CA PHE A 606 6.79 -14.14 2.84
C PHE A 606 6.96 -12.94 3.77
N ALA A 607 6.01 -12.01 3.76
CA ALA A 607 6.07 -10.79 4.55
C ALA A 607 6.02 -11.07 6.05
N ARG A 608 6.96 -10.50 6.80
CA ARG A 608 6.93 -10.47 8.28
C ARG A 608 6.97 -9.05 8.78
N ARG A 609 6.32 -8.79 9.92
CA ARG A 609 6.37 -7.48 10.62
C ARG A 609 5.81 -6.33 9.77
N ASN A 610 4.68 -6.54 9.10
CA ASN A 610 3.96 -5.53 8.31
C ASN A 610 4.76 -4.92 7.15
N ASN A 611 5.68 -5.68 6.53
CA ASN A 611 6.52 -5.23 5.42
C ASN A 611 6.02 -5.66 4.02
N LEU A 612 4.76 -6.08 3.86
CA LEU A 612 4.23 -6.63 2.61
C LEU A 612 4.41 -5.68 1.40
N SER A 613 4.15 -4.38 1.60
CA SER A 613 4.31 -3.38 0.53
C SER A 613 5.77 -3.18 0.12
N GLU A 614 6.69 -3.22 1.08
CA GLU A 614 8.12 -3.13 0.82
C GLU A 614 8.62 -4.39 0.09
N LEU A 615 8.25 -5.58 0.56
CA LEU A 615 8.57 -6.86 -0.06
C LEU A 615 8.14 -6.88 -1.53
N ASN A 616 6.90 -6.47 -1.83
CA ASN A 616 6.42 -6.36 -3.21
C ASN A 616 7.26 -5.40 -4.07
N ALA A 617 7.71 -4.28 -3.51
CA ALA A 617 8.57 -3.33 -4.23
C ALA A 617 9.96 -3.91 -4.51
N LYS A 618 10.50 -4.71 -3.58
CA LYS A 618 11.79 -5.40 -3.75
C LYS A 618 11.70 -6.53 -4.77
N GLU A 619 10.66 -7.36 -4.71
CA GLU A 619 10.39 -8.39 -5.71
C GLU A 619 10.26 -7.79 -7.11
N ALA A 620 9.50 -6.69 -7.28
CA ALA A 620 9.40 -5.99 -8.57
C ALA A 620 10.76 -5.46 -9.07
N SER A 621 11.63 -5.00 -8.17
CA SER A 621 12.98 -4.56 -8.53
C SER A 621 13.86 -5.72 -9.00
N GLN A 622 13.77 -6.87 -8.33
CA GLN A 622 14.47 -8.09 -8.73
C GLN A 622 13.98 -8.60 -10.10
N GLU A 623 12.66 -8.70 -10.28
CA GLU A 623 12.04 -9.11 -11.55
C GLU A 623 12.46 -8.19 -12.71
N THR A 624 12.48 -6.88 -12.47
CA THR A 624 12.94 -5.89 -13.46
C THR A 624 14.41 -6.08 -13.82
N ALA A 625 15.29 -6.22 -12.83
CA ALA A 625 16.72 -6.39 -13.08
C ALA A 625 17.02 -7.67 -13.85
N VAL A 626 16.36 -8.76 -13.49
CA VAL A 626 16.49 -10.04 -14.19
C VAL A 626 15.90 -9.96 -15.61
N GLY A 627 14.75 -9.30 -15.77
CA GLY A 627 14.15 -9.04 -17.08
C GLY A 627 15.07 -8.24 -18.01
N LEU A 628 15.79 -7.22 -17.50
CA LEU A 628 16.78 -6.48 -18.29
C LEU A 628 17.92 -7.38 -18.80
N VAL A 629 18.43 -8.26 -17.94
CA VAL A 629 19.46 -9.25 -18.34
C VAL A 629 18.89 -10.24 -19.35
N GLY A 630 17.66 -10.71 -19.12
CA GLY A 630 16.93 -11.58 -20.04
C GLY A 630 16.70 -10.96 -21.42
N LEU A 631 16.36 -9.68 -21.48
CA LEU A 631 16.19 -8.95 -22.73
C LEU A 631 17.50 -8.81 -23.51
N LEU A 632 18.60 -8.53 -22.82
CA LEU A 632 19.93 -8.45 -23.43
C LEU A 632 20.34 -9.81 -24.03
N VAL A 633 20.27 -10.87 -23.24
CA VAL A 633 20.62 -12.23 -23.68
C VAL A 633 19.67 -12.69 -24.78
N GLY A 634 18.37 -12.48 -24.62
CA GLY A 634 17.36 -12.86 -25.60
C GLY A 634 17.51 -12.14 -26.93
N SER A 635 17.93 -10.87 -26.94
CA SER A 635 18.21 -10.13 -28.17
C SER A 635 19.38 -10.73 -28.95
N ILE A 636 20.41 -11.20 -28.24
CA ILE A 636 21.54 -11.94 -28.83
C ILE A 636 21.04 -13.27 -29.40
N VAL A 637 20.25 -14.03 -28.63
CA VAL A 637 19.68 -15.31 -29.07
C VAL A 637 18.83 -15.15 -30.34
N VAL A 638 17.91 -14.18 -30.36
CA VAL A 638 17.04 -13.90 -31.53
C VAL A 638 17.86 -13.54 -32.78
N ARG A 639 19.02 -12.90 -32.62
CA ARG A 639 19.91 -12.53 -33.73
C ARG A 639 20.62 -13.72 -34.37
N TYR A 640 20.92 -14.77 -33.61
CA TYR A 640 21.67 -15.94 -34.09
C TYR A 640 20.81 -17.17 -34.38
N VAL A 641 19.62 -17.26 -33.78
CA VAL A 641 18.68 -18.38 -33.97
C VAL A 641 17.57 -17.97 -34.92
N GLU A 642 17.78 -18.23 -36.21
CA GLU A 642 16.86 -17.79 -37.27
C GLU A 642 16.02 -18.93 -37.89
N SER A 643 16.56 -20.14 -37.98
CA SER A 643 15.84 -21.28 -38.59
C SER A 643 14.68 -21.74 -37.71
N ARG A 644 13.54 -22.05 -38.33
CA ARG A 644 12.30 -22.50 -37.66
C ARG A 644 12.54 -23.66 -36.71
N GLU A 645 13.26 -24.68 -37.16
CA GLU A 645 13.52 -25.90 -36.41
C GLU A 645 14.35 -25.59 -35.15
N ALA A 646 15.36 -24.73 -35.28
CA ALA A 646 16.17 -24.28 -34.15
C ALA A 646 15.38 -23.42 -33.16
N VAL A 647 14.53 -22.50 -33.64
CA VAL A 647 13.65 -21.69 -32.77
C VAL A 647 12.70 -22.59 -32.00
N PHE A 648 12.08 -23.58 -32.65
CA PHE A 648 11.18 -24.51 -31.99
C PHE A 648 11.90 -25.39 -30.97
N ALA A 649 13.04 -26.01 -31.34
CA ALA A 649 13.82 -26.83 -30.42
C ALA A 649 14.27 -26.01 -29.19
N LEU A 650 14.72 -24.77 -29.40
CA LEU A 650 15.10 -23.87 -28.32
C LEU A 650 13.90 -23.46 -27.45
N MET A 651 12.75 -23.15 -28.05
CA MET A 651 11.52 -22.83 -27.32
C MET A 651 11.13 -23.97 -26.39
N VAL A 652 11.15 -25.22 -26.88
CA VAL A 652 10.84 -26.41 -26.06
C VAL A 652 11.79 -26.51 -24.87
N VAL A 653 13.11 -26.41 -25.10
CA VAL A 653 14.11 -26.46 -24.02
C VAL A 653 13.89 -25.35 -23.00
N LEU A 654 13.70 -24.10 -23.46
CA LEU A 654 13.50 -22.96 -22.57
C LEU A 654 12.21 -23.08 -21.74
N VAL A 655 11.11 -23.56 -22.33
CA VAL A 655 9.86 -23.82 -21.61
C VAL A 655 10.02 -24.91 -20.56
N PHE A 656 10.73 -26.01 -20.86
CA PHE A 656 11.01 -27.04 -19.85
C PHE A 656 11.83 -26.50 -18.69
N VAL A 657 12.84 -25.68 -18.97
CA VAL A 657 13.64 -25.04 -17.92
C VAL A 657 12.79 -24.04 -17.13
N HIS A 658 11.99 -23.22 -17.80
CA HIS A 658 11.06 -22.24 -17.22
C HIS A 658 10.09 -22.90 -16.23
N LEU A 659 9.36 -23.93 -16.66
CA LEU A 659 8.45 -24.69 -15.80
C LEU A 659 9.20 -25.42 -14.68
N GLY A 660 10.40 -25.95 -14.97
CA GLY A 660 11.26 -26.56 -13.96
C GLY A 660 11.64 -25.58 -12.84
N MET A 661 12.01 -24.35 -13.19
CA MET A 661 12.32 -23.30 -12.22
C MET A 661 11.08 -22.94 -11.38
N ASN A 662 9.92 -22.73 -11.99
CA ASN A 662 8.68 -22.47 -11.24
C ASN A 662 8.38 -23.63 -10.27
N TYR A 663 8.42 -24.88 -10.74
CA TYR A 663 8.18 -26.05 -9.92
C TYR A 663 9.12 -26.10 -8.70
N LEU A 664 10.42 -25.88 -8.90
CA LEU A 664 11.39 -25.83 -7.80
C LEU A 664 11.10 -24.66 -6.84
N GLY A 665 10.72 -23.49 -7.36
CA GLY A 665 10.34 -22.33 -6.57
C GLY A 665 9.15 -22.62 -5.64
N VAL A 666 8.02 -23.07 -6.18
CA VAL A 666 6.82 -23.36 -5.37
C VAL A 666 7.01 -24.55 -4.41
N ARG A 667 7.98 -25.44 -4.68
CA ARG A 667 8.39 -26.52 -3.76
C ARG A 667 9.20 -26.03 -2.56
N CYS A 668 9.89 -24.89 -2.67
CA CYS A 668 10.60 -24.28 -1.54
C CYS A 668 9.64 -23.71 -0.50
N VAL A 669 8.44 -23.27 -0.92
CA VAL A 669 7.48 -22.57 -0.07
C VAL A 669 6.91 -23.48 1.02
N GLN A 670 6.84 -23.00 2.25
CA GLN A 670 6.40 -23.72 3.46
C GLN A 670 5.26 -22.96 4.14
N LEU A 671 4.09 -22.92 3.50
CA LEU A 671 2.92 -22.22 4.03
C LEU A 671 2.44 -22.83 5.35
N ASN A 672 2.14 -21.97 6.32
CA ASN A 672 1.61 -22.33 7.65
C ASN A 672 0.07 -22.29 7.73
N VAL A 673 -0.62 -21.80 6.71
CA VAL A 673 -2.08 -21.88 6.57
C VAL A 673 -2.49 -23.28 6.12
N LEU A 674 -3.69 -23.74 6.45
CA LEU A 674 -4.20 -25.04 6.00
C LEU A 674 -5.16 -24.86 4.81
N ASN A 675 -4.87 -25.56 3.69
CA ASN A 675 -5.85 -25.90 2.67
C ASN A 675 -6.27 -27.37 2.83
N GLN A 676 -7.17 -27.83 1.96
CA GLN A 676 -7.70 -29.19 2.03
C GLN A 676 -6.59 -30.26 1.88
N GLN A 677 -5.58 -30.01 1.05
CA GLN A 677 -4.43 -30.93 0.87
C GLN A 677 -3.56 -31.01 2.12
N ARG A 678 -3.11 -29.87 2.63
CA ARG A 678 -2.25 -29.78 3.83
C ARG A 678 -2.95 -30.38 5.05
N ALA A 679 -4.23 -30.07 5.24
CA ALA A 679 -5.03 -30.67 6.32
C ALA A 679 -5.18 -32.19 6.16
N THR A 680 -5.38 -32.69 4.95
CA THR A 680 -5.45 -34.14 4.70
C THR A 680 -4.12 -34.85 5.02
N ILE A 681 -2.99 -34.27 4.61
CA ILE A 681 -1.65 -34.82 4.91
C ILE A 681 -1.41 -34.82 6.42
N LEU A 682 -1.68 -33.69 7.08
CA LEU A 682 -1.47 -33.48 8.50
C LEU A 682 -2.31 -34.43 9.35
N PHE A 683 -3.63 -34.46 9.14
CA PHE A 683 -4.54 -35.26 9.95
C PHE A 683 -4.40 -36.75 9.66
N LYS A 684 -4.15 -37.16 8.41
CA LYS A 684 -3.85 -38.58 8.12
C LYS A 684 -2.61 -39.04 8.89
N HIS A 685 -1.55 -38.24 8.91
CA HIS A 685 -0.34 -38.58 9.66
C HIS A 685 -0.57 -38.61 11.17
N TYR A 686 -1.29 -37.61 11.70
CA TYR A 686 -1.63 -37.53 13.11
C TYR A 686 -2.48 -38.73 13.56
N MET A 687 -3.43 -39.20 12.74
CA MET A 687 -4.23 -40.39 13.07
C MET A 687 -3.37 -41.66 13.19
N GLN A 688 -2.34 -41.79 12.35
CA GLN A 688 -1.48 -42.97 12.32
C GLN A 688 -0.39 -42.97 13.40
N THR A 689 0.14 -41.79 13.74
CA THR A 689 1.37 -41.68 14.56
C THR A 689 1.17 -40.92 15.86
N LYS A 690 0.03 -40.21 15.99
CA LYS A 690 -0.24 -39.22 17.06
C LYS A 690 0.80 -38.09 17.13
N GLN A 691 1.57 -37.87 16.06
CA GLN A 691 2.51 -36.76 15.93
C GLN A 691 1.98 -35.70 14.96
N ILE A 692 2.15 -34.43 15.32
CA ILE A 692 1.77 -33.31 14.47
C ILE A 692 2.98 -32.94 13.60
N LEU A 693 2.78 -32.93 12.29
CA LEU A 693 3.81 -32.52 11.33
C LEU A 693 3.96 -31.00 11.34
N SER A 694 5.19 -30.50 11.17
CA SER A 694 5.43 -29.07 10.92
C SER A 694 5.04 -28.65 9.49
N PRO A 695 4.85 -27.35 9.22
CA PRO A 695 4.62 -26.84 7.87
C PRO A 695 5.67 -27.31 6.85
N ALA A 696 6.95 -27.32 7.21
CA ALA A 696 8.03 -27.81 6.35
C ALA A 696 7.87 -29.30 5.98
N GLN A 697 7.51 -30.11 6.96
CA GLN A 697 7.29 -31.55 6.75
C GLN A 697 6.06 -31.82 5.88
N VAL A 698 4.98 -31.06 6.04
CA VAL A 698 3.81 -31.17 5.16
C VAL A 698 4.14 -30.67 3.76
N ALA A 699 4.84 -29.55 3.62
CA ALA A 699 5.27 -28.99 2.35
C ALA A 699 6.06 -29.99 1.50
N SER A 700 6.96 -30.76 2.13
CA SER A 700 7.71 -31.83 1.45
C SER A 700 6.83 -32.92 0.82
N ARG A 701 5.59 -33.11 1.32
CA ARG A 701 4.63 -34.13 0.88
C ARG A 701 3.51 -33.60 -0.02
N GLU A 702 3.41 -32.28 -0.19
CA GLU A 702 2.42 -31.67 -1.08
C GLU A 702 2.69 -32.03 -2.55
N SER A 703 1.62 -32.38 -3.27
CA SER A 703 1.63 -32.47 -4.73
C SER A 703 1.19 -31.12 -5.31
N ILE A 704 2.04 -30.51 -6.13
CA ILE A 704 1.82 -29.18 -6.70
C ILE A 704 0.78 -29.21 -7.84
N VAL A 705 0.82 -30.23 -8.69
CA VAL A 705 0.07 -30.25 -9.95
C VAL A 705 -1.22 -31.05 -9.82
N PHE A 706 -1.13 -32.26 -9.26
CA PHE A 706 -2.22 -33.21 -9.24
C PHE A 706 -2.53 -33.66 -7.82
N TRP A 707 -3.65 -33.18 -7.28
CA TRP A 707 -4.16 -33.62 -5.99
C TRP A 707 -5.69 -33.66 -5.99
N THR A 708 -6.22 -34.61 -5.24
CA THR A 708 -7.64 -34.75 -4.95
C THR A 708 -7.82 -35.11 -3.46
N PRO A 709 -8.90 -34.65 -2.80
CA PRO A 709 -9.18 -34.93 -1.39
C PRO A 709 -9.68 -36.36 -1.20
N VAL A 710 -8.79 -37.33 -1.37
CA VAL A 710 -9.06 -38.75 -1.19
C VAL A 710 -8.17 -39.37 -0.12
N ILE A 711 -8.77 -40.19 0.73
CA ILE A 711 -8.08 -41.05 1.68
C ILE A 711 -7.86 -42.41 1.02
N LYS A 712 -6.59 -42.79 0.93
CA LYS A 712 -6.15 -44.07 0.38
C LYS A 712 -5.72 -45.05 1.47
N ASP A 713 -5.91 -46.34 1.21
CA ASP A 713 -5.47 -47.44 2.08
C ASP A 713 -3.95 -47.66 2.02
N HIS A 714 -3.47 -48.72 2.67
CA HIS A 714 -2.05 -49.11 2.67
C HIS A 714 -1.55 -49.62 1.30
N ARG A 715 -2.46 -50.00 0.39
CA ARG A 715 -2.16 -50.46 -0.98
C ARG A 715 -2.23 -49.31 -2.00
N GLY A 716 -2.71 -48.15 -1.59
CA GLY A 716 -2.88 -46.97 -2.44
C GLY A 716 -4.26 -46.84 -3.09
N GLU A 717 -5.19 -47.73 -2.75
CA GLU A 717 -6.57 -47.74 -3.26
C GLU A 717 -7.42 -46.68 -2.56
N VAL A 718 -8.32 -46.04 -3.31
CA VAL A 718 -9.17 -44.96 -2.77
C VAL A 718 -10.29 -45.54 -1.91
N ILE A 719 -10.28 -45.22 -0.62
CA ILE A 719 -11.31 -45.65 0.33
C ILE A 719 -12.38 -44.58 0.47
N THR A 720 -11.99 -43.32 0.65
CA THR A 720 -12.95 -42.26 0.98
C THR A 720 -12.62 -40.95 0.25
N LYS A 721 -13.64 -40.29 -0.30
CA LYS A 721 -13.52 -38.93 -0.82
C LYS A 721 -14.11 -37.93 0.19
N ILE A 722 -13.37 -36.88 0.48
CA ILE A 722 -13.78 -35.82 1.41
C ILE A 722 -13.97 -34.52 0.62
N GLY A 723 -14.93 -33.69 0.99
CA GLY A 723 -15.05 -32.35 0.41
C GLY A 723 -16.19 -31.56 1.00
N PHE A 724 -16.17 -30.24 0.82
CA PHE A 724 -17.31 -29.41 1.16
C PHE A 724 -18.45 -29.58 0.15
N ALA A 725 -19.69 -29.55 0.65
CA ALA A 725 -20.86 -29.45 -0.18
C ALA A 725 -20.85 -28.11 -0.94
N LYS A 726 -21.44 -28.08 -2.14
CA LYS A 726 -21.55 -26.85 -2.97
C LYS A 726 -22.92 -26.19 -2.83
N SER A 727 -23.85 -26.93 -2.24
CA SER A 727 -25.22 -26.57 -1.94
C SER A 727 -25.80 -27.69 -1.07
N TYR A 728 -26.93 -27.42 -0.42
CA TYR A 728 -27.69 -28.48 0.25
C TYR A 728 -28.06 -29.61 -0.74
N ALA A 729 -28.51 -29.27 -1.95
CA ALA A 729 -28.77 -30.26 -3.00
C ALA A 729 -27.54 -31.11 -3.38
N HIS A 730 -26.33 -30.52 -3.38
CA HIS A 730 -25.09 -31.28 -3.59
C HIS A 730 -24.80 -32.23 -2.41
N ALA A 731 -25.09 -31.82 -1.18
CA ALA A 731 -24.98 -32.70 -0.01
C ALA A 731 -25.96 -33.89 -0.09
N MET A 732 -27.17 -33.64 -0.59
CA MET A 732 -28.26 -34.62 -0.69
C MET A 732 -28.20 -35.50 -1.94
N THR A 733 -27.47 -35.10 -2.97
CA THR A 733 -27.30 -35.93 -4.16
C THR A 733 -26.42 -37.10 -3.78
N ALA A 734 -27.00 -38.28 -3.58
CA ALA A 734 -26.21 -39.48 -3.69
C ALA A 734 -25.55 -39.44 -5.09
N ASP A 735 -24.23 -39.59 -5.19
CA ASP A 735 -23.54 -39.68 -6.49
C ASP A 735 -24.04 -40.87 -7.34
N LEU A 736 -24.96 -41.67 -6.79
CA LEU A 736 -25.51 -42.91 -7.33
C LEU A 736 -26.99 -43.04 -6.94
N LYS A 737 -27.82 -43.57 -7.84
CA LYS A 737 -29.29 -43.69 -7.72
C LYS A 737 -29.82 -44.60 -6.58
N SER A 738 -28.99 -45.04 -5.62
CA SER A 738 -29.38 -46.05 -4.61
C SER A 738 -28.68 -45.94 -3.24
N ALA A 739 -27.84 -44.94 -2.98
CA ALA A 739 -27.20 -44.77 -1.67
C ALA A 739 -28.04 -43.87 -0.74
N ARG A 740 -28.26 -44.30 0.52
CA ARG A 740 -28.90 -43.46 1.53
C ARG A 740 -27.87 -42.49 2.10
N VAL A 741 -28.18 -41.19 2.12
CA VAL A 741 -27.35 -40.17 2.75
C VAL A 741 -27.62 -40.20 4.26
N ARG A 742 -26.56 -40.35 5.06
CA ARG A 742 -26.62 -40.35 6.51
C ARG A 742 -25.96 -39.09 7.06
N PHE A 743 -26.64 -38.38 7.95
CA PHE A 743 -26.10 -37.18 8.60
C PHE A 743 -25.49 -37.52 9.94
N VAL A 744 -24.28 -37.02 10.17
CA VAL A 744 -23.50 -37.40 11.32
C VAL A 744 -22.78 -36.18 11.91
N THR A 745 -22.73 -36.11 13.23
CA THR A 745 -22.10 -35.01 13.98
C THR A 745 -21.36 -35.53 15.22
N PRO A 746 -20.25 -34.92 15.65
CA PRO A 746 -19.56 -35.31 16.89
C PRO A 746 -20.39 -34.96 18.15
N LYS A 747 -20.40 -35.85 19.15
CA LYS A 747 -21.08 -35.61 20.44
C LYS A 747 -20.32 -34.55 21.26
N GLN A 748 -20.96 -33.43 21.61
CA GLN A 748 -20.38 -32.41 22.50
C GLN A 748 -20.53 -32.79 23.99
N GLN A 749 -19.50 -32.53 24.79
CA GLN A 749 -19.59 -32.59 26.26
C GLN A 749 -20.19 -31.28 26.77
N SER A 750 -21.24 -31.36 27.60
CA SER A 750 -21.96 -30.20 28.15
C SER A 750 -21.06 -29.37 29.06
N THR A 751 -20.46 -28.29 28.55
CA THR A 751 -20.05 -27.17 29.39
C THR A 751 -21.17 -26.16 29.40
N GLU A 752 -22.05 -26.28 30.38
CA GLU A 752 -23.20 -25.40 30.58
C GLU A 752 -22.75 -23.97 30.94
N LYS A 753 -23.05 -23.01 30.06
CA LYS A 753 -23.48 -21.68 30.49
C LYS A 753 -24.88 -21.44 29.93
N ALA A 754 -25.81 -21.13 30.84
CA ALA A 754 -27.23 -21.04 30.58
C ALA A 754 -27.55 -20.09 29.41
N GLY A 755 -28.19 -20.62 28.35
CA GLY A 755 -28.89 -19.82 27.34
C GLY A 755 -28.53 -20.05 25.87
N GLN A 756 -27.36 -20.60 25.53
CA GLN A 756 -26.97 -20.89 24.14
C GLN A 756 -26.83 -22.39 23.92
N LYS A 757 -27.75 -22.98 23.13
CA LYS A 757 -27.54 -24.32 22.56
C LYS A 757 -26.47 -24.20 21.47
N ALA A 758 -25.21 -24.44 21.83
CA ALA A 758 -24.14 -24.57 20.85
C ALA A 758 -24.32 -25.91 20.11
N HIS A 759 -24.86 -25.88 18.90
CA HIS A 759 -24.69 -27.00 17.98
C HIS A 759 -23.32 -26.84 17.30
N PRO A 760 -22.60 -27.91 16.97
CA PRO A 760 -21.40 -27.78 16.13
C PRO A 760 -21.78 -27.12 14.80
N GLY A 761 -21.02 -26.13 14.33
CA GLY A 761 -21.34 -25.35 13.12
C GLY A 761 -21.23 -26.13 11.80
N PHE A 762 -21.25 -27.47 11.82
CA PHE A 762 -21.17 -28.32 10.64
C PHE A 762 -21.84 -29.69 10.83
N ILE A 763 -22.14 -30.35 9.72
CA ILE A 763 -22.63 -31.74 9.63
C ILE A 763 -21.83 -32.50 8.58
N LEU A 764 -21.54 -33.77 8.85
CA LEU A 764 -20.94 -34.69 7.89
C LEU A 764 -22.04 -35.51 7.21
N CYS A 765 -22.13 -35.41 5.89
CA CYS A 765 -23.08 -36.17 5.07
C CYS A 765 -22.34 -37.36 4.46
N LEU A 766 -22.63 -38.57 4.94
CA LEU A 766 -22.01 -39.81 4.48
C LEU A 766 -22.85 -40.43 3.38
N CYS A 767 -22.19 -40.79 2.28
CA CYS A 767 -22.74 -41.57 1.18
C CYS A 767 -21.83 -42.77 0.92
N GLU A 768 -22.31 -43.99 1.19
CA GLU A 768 -21.51 -45.21 1.09
C GLU A 768 -21.88 -46.04 -0.15
N ARG A 769 -20.87 -46.56 -0.86
CA ARG A 769 -21.02 -47.50 -1.97
C ARG A 769 -19.94 -48.59 -1.91
N GLY A 770 -20.30 -49.79 -1.45
CA GLY A 770 -19.35 -50.91 -1.34
C GLY A 770 -18.14 -50.49 -0.50
N ASP A 771 -16.93 -50.62 -1.06
CA ASP A 771 -15.70 -50.26 -0.36
C ASP A 771 -15.39 -48.75 -0.37
N ILE A 772 -16.11 -47.91 -1.14
CA ILE A 772 -15.83 -46.47 -1.29
C ILE A 772 -16.90 -45.62 -0.62
N ALA A 773 -16.47 -44.66 0.23
CA ALA A 773 -17.35 -43.70 0.89
C ALA A 773 -17.10 -42.27 0.37
N THR A 774 -18.14 -41.44 0.35
CA THR A 774 -18.03 -40.00 0.11
C THR A 774 -18.56 -39.26 1.32
N ILE A 775 -17.73 -38.41 1.90
CA ILE A 775 -18.07 -37.54 3.03
C ILE A 775 -18.17 -36.11 2.49
N ARG A 776 -19.38 -35.55 2.52
CA ARG A 776 -19.62 -34.14 2.22
C ARG A 776 -19.81 -33.33 3.49
N ILE A 777 -19.00 -32.31 3.68
CA ILE A 777 -19.10 -31.40 4.81
C ILE A 777 -20.12 -30.31 4.47
N LEU A 778 -21.16 -30.19 5.31
CA LEU A 778 -22.14 -29.12 5.23
C LEU A 778 -21.88 -28.15 6.38
N LEU A 779 -21.57 -26.89 6.07
CA LEU A 779 -21.40 -25.84 7.07
C LEU A 779 -22.76 -25.23 7.41
N LEU A 780 -22.98 -24.99 8.70
CA LEU A 780 -24.19 -24.38 9.23
C LEU A 780 -23.95 -22.88 9.46
N GLY A 781 -24.97 -22.06 9.19
CA GLY A 781 -24.93 -20.62 9.47
C GLY A 781 -25.42 -20.32 10.88
N ASP A 782 -24.53 -19.83 11.74
CA ASP A 782 -24.92 -19.22 13.02
C ASP A 782 -25.44 -17.79 12.79
N TRP A 783 -26.51 -17.41 13.49
CA TRP A 783 -27.06 -16.04 13.50
C TRP A 783 -26.18 -15.03 14.28
N SER A 784 -24.93 -15.38 14.57
CA SER A 784 -23.97 -14.59 15.36
C SER A 784 -22.73 -14.24 14.50
N PRO A 785 -22.35 -12.96 14.34
CA PRO A 785 -21.44 -12.56 13.25
C PRO A 785 -19.93 -12.67 13.54
N THR A 786 -19.49 -13.17 14.70
CA THR A 786 -18.10 -12.95 15.13
C THR A 786 -17.46 -14.19 15.77
N GLU A 787 -16.35 -14.64 15.17
CA GLU A 787 -15.29 -15.54 15.70
C GLU A 787 -15.48 -17.08 15.67
N ALA A 788 -16.70 -17.64 15.72
CA ALA A 788 -16.87 -19.11 15.82
C ALA A 788 -16.58 -19.90 14.51
N ASN A 789 -16.43 -19.22 13.38
CA ASN A 789 -16.66 -19.80 12.06
C ASN A 789 -15.47 -20.56 11.43
N ASP A 790 -14.24 -20.24 11.81
CA ASP A 790 -13.04 -20.76 11.13
C ASP A 790 -12.53 -22.06 11.76
N ILE A 791 -12.56 -22.13 13.10
CA ILE A 791 -12.27 -23.35 13.87
C ILE A 791 -13.23 -24.47 13.46
N ASP A 792 -14.50 -24.16 13.20
CA ASP A 792 -15.49 -25.14 12.76
C ASP A 792 -15.14 -25.80 11.42
N THR A 793 -14.56 -25.05 10.47
CA THR A 793 -14.13 -25.64 9.18
C THR A 793 -12.97 -26.62 9.37
N LEU A 794 -12.03 -26.29 10.26
CA LEU A 794 -10.89 -27.12 10.61
C LEU A 794 -11.34 -28.40 11.32
N MET A 795 -12.23 -28.25 12.31
CA MET A 795 -12.83 -29.37 13.04
C MET A 795 -13.63 -30.27 12.10
N ALA A 796 -14.42 -29.69 11.18
CA ALA A 796 -15.18 -30.45 10.21
C ALA A 796 -14.29 -31.34 9.33
N TRP A 797 -13.17 -30.78 8.84
CA TRP A 797 -12.21 -31.55 8.03
C TRP A 797 -11.47 -32.61 8.85
N TYR A 798 -11.11 -32.31 10.10
CA TYR A 798 -10.51 -33.26 11.03
C TYR A 798 -11.42 -34.47 11.27
N TYR A 799 -12.69 -34.23 11.62
CA TYR A 799 -13.64 -35.30 11.87
C TYR A 799 -14.00 -36.09 10.61
N ALA A 800 -14.10 -35.42 9.45
CA ALA A 800 -14.25 -36.11 8.18
C ALA A 800 -13.06 -37.04 7.89
N THR A 801 -11.83 -36.60 8.19
CA THR A 801 -10.62 -37.41 8.04
C THR A 801 -10.59 -38.59 9.01
N MET A 802 -11.00 -38.37 10.26
CA MET A 802 -11.08 -39.41 11.29
C MET A 802 -12.09 -40.50 10.91
N LEU A 803 -13.29 -40.09 10.45
CA LEU A 803 -14.33 -40.99 9.99
C LEU A 803 -13.93 -41.77 8.72
N ALA A 804 -13.17 -41.13 7.84
CA ALA A 804 -12.59 -41.78 6.67
C ALA A 804 -11.50 -42.80 7.05
N HIS A 805 -10.81 -42.60 8.17
CA HIS A 805 -9.74 -43.47 8.66
C HIS A 805 -10.28 -44.70 9.41
N ASP A 806 -11.26 -44.51 10.28
CA ASP A 806 -11.94 -45.59 11.00
C ASP A 806 -13.46 -45.52 10.79
N ARG A 807 -13.95 -46.35 9.86
CA ARG A 807 -15.38 -46.44 9.52
C ARG A 807 -16.22 -47.01 10.65
N THR A 808 -15.63 -47.72 11.63
CA THR A 808 -16.40 -48.26 12.75
C THR A 808 -16.95 -47.14 13.65
N LEU A 809 -16.35 -45.94 13.63
CA LEU A 809 -16.89 -44.76 14.32
C LEU A 809 -18.30 -44.38 13.82
N ALA A 810 -18.58 -44.53 12.52
CA ALA A 810 -19.93 -44.30 11.99
C ALA A 810 -20.98 -45.23 12.61
N SER A 811 -20.56 -46.43 13.06
CA SER A 811 -21.44 -47.41 13.70
C SER A 811 -21.60 -47.21 15.22
N LYS A 812 -20.71 -46.45 15.88
CA LYS A 812 -20.73 -46.14 17.31
C LYS A 812 -21.59 -44.91 17.61
N THR A 813 -22.90 -45.02 17.32
CA THR A 813 -23.86 -43.93 17.50
C THR A 813 -24.49 -43.99 18.90
N SER A 814 -24.47 -42.88 19.65
CA SER A 814 -25.05 -42.85 21.01
C SER A 814 -26.53 -42.50 21.06
N SER A 815 -27.00 -41.70 20.08
CA SER A 815 -28.35 -41.15 20.03
C SER A 815 -28.61 -40.49 18.66
N GLN A 816 -29.86 -40.53 18.21
CA GLN A 816 -30.33 -39.77 17.06
C GLN A 816 -31.01 -38.49 17.56
N LYS A 817 -30.55 -37.32 17.11
CA LYS A 817 -31.17 -36.02 17.42
C LYS A 817 -31.78 -35.41 16.17
N LEU A 818 -32.80 -34.59 16.37
CA LEU A 818 -33.33 -33.73 15.31
C LEU A 818 -32.59 -32.39 15.35
N LEU A 819 -31.70 -32.17 14.38
CA LEU A 819 -31.08 -30.87 14.19
C LEU A 819 -32.16 -29.88 13.71
N HIS A 820 -32.27 -28.75 14.42
CA HIS A 820 -33.35 -27.78 14.25
C HIS A 820 -34.74 -28.42 14.20
N GLY A 821 -34.97 -29.54 14.89
CA GLY A 821 -36.28 -30.20 14.97
C GLY A 821 -36.76 -30.91 13.69
N ALA A 822 -35.96 -30.95 12.62
CA ALA A 822 -36.39 -31.47 11.32
C ALA A 822 -35.47 -32.54 10.71
N ILE A 823 -34.15 -32.39 10.83
CA ILE A 823 -33.19 -33.29 10.17
C ILE A 823 -32.65 -34.31 11.18
N PRO A 824 -32.86 -35.63 10.97
CA PRO A 824 -32.26 -36.64 11.83
C PRO A 824 -30.74 -36.68 11.63
N VAL A 825 -30.00 -36.47 12.71
CA VAL A 825 -28.54 -36.47 12.74
C VAL A 825 -28.07 -37.44 13.82
N ASP A 826 -27.14 -38.30 13.46
CA ASP A 826 -26.58 -39.31 14.35
C ASP A 826 -25.35 -38.74 15.07
N GLU A 827 -25.32 -38.87 16.39
CA GLU A 827 -24.18 -38.41 17.20
C GLU A 827 -23.12 -39.51 17.32
N ILE A 828 -21.89 -39.24 16.87
CA ILE A 828 -20.74 -40.15 17.06
C ILE A 828 -20.10 -39.88 18.43
N GLU A 829 -19.88 -40.95 19.19
CA GLU A 829 -18.98 -40.93 20.35
C GLU A 829 -17.52 -41.03 19.93
N ILE A 830 -16.74 -40.02 20.31
CA ILE A 830 -15.30 -39.94 20.07
C ILE A 830 -14.60 -40.35 21.37
N GLY A 831 -13.70 -41.33 21.30
CA GLY A 831 -13.12 -42.00 22.45
C GLY A 831 -12.00 -41.19 23.12
N GLY A 832 -12.20 -40.78 24.38
CA GLY A 832 -11.14 -40.27 25.26
C GLY A 832 -10.51 -38.92 24.87
N SER A 833 -9.73 -38.34 25.80
CA SER A 833 -9.08 -37.03 25.64
C SER A 833 -8.06 -36.96 24.49
N ASN A 834 -7.54 -38.09 24.03
CA ASN A 834 -6.49 -38.19 22.99
C ASN A 834 -7.03 -38.14 21.54
N GLU A 835 -8.34 -38.07 21.34
CA GLU A 835 -8.97 -37.99 20.01
C GLU A 835 -9.52 -36.61 19.67
N LYS A 836 -9.48 -35.65 20.61
CA LYS A 836 -9.82 -34.25 20.34
C LYS A 836 -8.65 -33.55 19.63
N LEU A 837 -8.97 -32.70 18.66
CA LEU A 837 -7.99 -31.83 18.01
C LEU A 837 -7.48 -30.81 19.03
N ASP A 838 -6.18 -30.85 19.33
CA ASP A 838 -5.54 -29.87 20.19
C ASP A 838 -5.03 -28.69 19.33
N SER A 839 -5.78 -27.59 19.33
CA SER A 839 -5.41 -26.37 18.60
C SER A 839 -4.09 -25.78 19.09
N LYS A 840 -3.77 -25.89 20.38
CA LYS A 840 -2.48 -25.40 20.92
C LYS A 840 -1.32 -26.24 20.42
N ALA A 841 -1.50 -27.54 20.28
CA ALA A 841 -0.46 -28.41 19.72
C ALA A 841 -0.20 -28.12 18.23
N LEU A 842 -1.24 -27.73 17.47
CA LEU A 842 -1.08 -27.24 16.09
C LEU A 842 -0.31 -25.93 16.03
N GLU A 843 -0.66 -24.95 16.87
CA GLU A 843 0.05 -23.67 16.97
C GLU A 843 1.52 -23.86 17.37
N GLN A 844 1.80 -24.75 18.34
CA GLN A 844 3.16 -25.10 18.76
C GLN A 844 3.98 -25.77 17.64
N ALA A 845 3.34 -26.51 16.74
CA ALA A 845 3.97 -27.07 15.55
C ALA A 845 4.17 -26.04 14.42
N GLY A 846 3.64 -24.82 14.57
CA GLY A 846 3.81 -23.70 13.65
C GLY A 846 2.66 -23.49 12.66
N TRP A 847 1.48 -24.08 12.88
CA TRP A 847 0.29 -23.88 12.04
C TRP A 847 -0.50 -22.66 12.47
N ASP A 848 -1.05 -21.94 11.49
CA ASP A 848 -2.08 -20.92 11.73
C ASP A 848 -3.46 -21.61 11.77
N VAL A 849 -4.04 -21.66 12.95
CA VAL A 849 -5.36 -22.27 13.20
C VAL A 849 -6.52 -21.28 13.13
N ASN A 850 -6.22 -19.98 13.03
CA ASN A 850 -7.22 -18.91 13.02
C ASN A 850 -7.62 -18.51 11.60
N GLU A 851 -6.75 -18.72 10.60
CA GLU A 851 -7.05 -18.49 9.18
C GLU A 851 -7.03 -19.77 8.31
N PRO A 852 -7.72 -20.88 8.67
CA PRO A 852 -7.83 -22.05 7.80
C PRO A 852 -8.60 -21.71 6.52
N ASN A 853 -8.03 -22.00 5.36
CA ASN A 853 -8.61 -21.69 4.05
C ASN A 853 -9.06 -23.00 3.35
N LEU A 854 -9.97 -23.70 4.03
CA LEU A 854 -10.45 -25.03 3.66
C LEU A 854 -11.71 -25.00 2.80
N ASP A 855 -12.56 -24.01 3.03
CA ASP A 855 -13.96 -23.96 2.63
C ASP A 855 -14.20 -23.08 1.39
N ALA A 856 -13.16 -22.77 0.61
CA ALA A 856 -13.31 -21.99 -0.62
C ALA A 856 -14.49 -22.52 -1.46
N PHE A 857 -15.56 -21.71 -1.59
CA PHE A 857 -16.87 -22.00 -2.23
C PHE A 857 -17.92 -22.80 -1.44
N ALA A 858 -17.69 -23.17 -0.18
CA ALA A 858 -18.67 -23.86 0.65
C ALA A 858 -19.78 -22.88 1.08
N PRO A 859 -21.04 -23.13 0.74
CA PRO A 859 -22.13 -22.32 1.27
C PRO A 859 -22.36 -22.66 2.74
N ARG A 860 -22.70 -21.64 3.53
CA ARG A 860 -23.25 -21.81 4.87
C ARG A 860 -24.76 -21.95 4.77
N ILE A 861 -25.32 -22.99 5.36
CA ILE A 861 -26.75 -23.29 5.28
C ILE A 861 -27.44 -22.90 6.58
N SER A 862 -28.44 -22.04 6.47
CA SER A 862 -29.37 -21.74 7.56
C SER A 862 -30.62 -22.61 7.43
N ILE A 863 -31.08 -23.18 8.54
CA ILE A 863 -32.29 -24.01 8.59
C ILE A 863 -33.35 -23.24 9.38
N GLY A 864 -34.47 -22.92 8.74
CA GLY A 864 -35.62 -22.25 9.34
C GLY A 864 -36.90 -23.05 9.13
N PHE A 865 -37.89 -22.81 9.99
CA PHE A 865 -39.25 -23.30 9.76
C PHE A 865 -40.02 -22.27 8.94
N GLU A 866 -40.77 -22.74 7.95
CA GLU A 866 -41.72 -21.91 7.23
C GLU A 866 -42.92 -21.65 8.15
N ASP A 867 -42.91 -20.52 8.85
CA ASP A 867 -44.11 -20.08 9.57
C ASP A 867 -45.21 -19.80 8.53
N LYS A 868 -46.37 -20.45 8.70
CA LYS A 868 -47.55 -20.33 7.82
C LYS A 868 -48.18 -18.92 7.76
N LYS A 869 -47.47 -17.87 8.12
CA LYS A 869 -47.90 -16.48 8.03
C LYS A 869 -46.78 -15.60 7.49
N GLY A 870 -46.75 -15.45 6.17
CA GLY A 870 -46.05 -14.35 5.52
C GLY A 870 -45.10 -14.77 4.40
N LEU A 871 -45.66 -15.21 3.27
CA LEU A 871 -45.13 -14.92 1.94
C LEU A 871 -46.06 -13.91 1.28
#